data_AF-A0AA36CUG2-F1
#
_entry.id   AF-A0AA36CUG2-F1
#
_cell.length_a   1.000
_cell.length_b   1.000
_cell.length_c   1.000
_cell.angle_alpha   90.00
_cell.angle_beta   90.00
_cell.angle_gamma   90.00
#
_symmetry.space_group_name_H-M   'P 1'
#
loop_
_entity.id
_entity.type
_entity.pdbx_description
1 polymer ?
#
loop_
_entity_poly.entity_id
_entity_poly.type
_entity_poly.pdbx_seq_one_letter_code
_entity_poly.pdbx_strand_id
1 'polypeptide(L)'
;MSTCYTPFLRFYGVPAPGKTLPAPISWAGPRQSMYAKDGRNALFPVCSTTWALADCLRKYLPVSRDCYVALGLSVNDAATYQTDLAAMEFQCTTGIDALYTNFDCYQAAIVQHVNEIEQCITDYGKNVKVDVCKAMNTLMDCKANIYGKACGDQQLPDMALLLFISFLAAVQIAHAQFLPPCIPKYYEPNYEEPSMVCVCNATYCDEIASPGVLGAHEAMGYKTNSAGKRLWRDAYLWEDVQRHDYVITLDPTQKDQEIFGFGGTFTDATGINLMSLNAYARQQLIDTYFSVKGSQYTMVKTVIGSNAFSARVYSNNDNDGDLNMTKFALTEEDIKYKIPLIKQARAATNGQTLAVVASPYAPPAWMKVNGKAEGGSPLKNPYMGPYFKSYSDYLIKWVEHYHAQGVPIWGMTIGARPYETGSVKLFPTQTLQMNATEQRDFILSYLGIAMQRSAAAKNTKLMIVDDGRELLQEWGYSILSDGMVNMYTSGFAVQQYGDDYSAPIDTWVVHTQHRDKFFLYTEAATGWTDYYPGVKMGWWNRADRYMMSMIENISQWVNGWIDFNMVLDVNGGPSWANSSYDAPIIVNATSQEFYKQPLYYAIAHFSKFIRPGAIKIRLSDNDDLVEIESTAAINQSGQRVMILLNSGLSWIENVTIVDTERPGKFLNLQIGPREFQTIIWDAPLNPEVMATKTD
;
A
#
# COMPACT_ATOMS: atom_id res chain seq x y z
N MET A 1 -4.67 -23.79 -34.54
CA MET A 1 -3.51 -24.00 -33.63
C MET A 1 -2.85 -25.36 -33.81
N SER A 2 -3.52 -26.51 -33.58
CA SER A 2 -2.90 -27.84 -33.82
C SER A 2 -2.37 -28.02 -35.25
N THR A 3 -3.09 -27.49 -36.24
CA THR A 3 -2.67 -27.44 -37.65
C THR A 3 -1.37 -26.67 -37.90
N CYS A 4 -1.08 -25.62 -37.11
CA CYS A 4 0.18 -24.87 -37.19
C CYS A 4 1.35 -25.66 -36.60
N TYR A 5 1.10 -26.48 -35.58
CA TYR A 5 2.11 -27.34 -34.99
C TYR A 5 2.40 -28.60 -35.81
N THR A 6 1.54 -28.96 -36.77
CA THR A 6 1.73 -30.17 -37.60
C THR A 6 3.05 -30.17 -38.37
N PRO A 7 3.44 -29.12 -39.13
CA PRO A 7 4.73 -29.08 -39.81
C PRO A 7 5.92 -29.07 -38.84
N PHE A 8 5.79 -28.32 -37.73
CA PHE A 8 6.81 -28.21 -36.69
C PHE A 8 7.10 -29.54 -36.00
N LEU A 9 6.07 -30.29 -35.62
CA LEU A 9 6.22 -31.58 -34.96
C LEU A 9 6.76 -32.64 -35.91
N ARG A 10 6.33 -32.62 -37.18
CA ARG A 10 6.87 -33.51 -38.23
C ARG A 10 8.36 -33.29 -38.46
N PHE A 11 8.84 -32.05 -38.39
CA PHE A 11 10.28 -31.74 -38.51
C PHE A 11 11.12 -32.47 -37.45
N TYR A 12 10.58 -32.64 -36.24
CA TYR A 12 11.22 -33.38 -35.15
C TYR A 12 10.88 -34.88 -35.13
N GLY A 13 10.27 -35.42 -36.20
CA GLY A 13 9.85 -36.82 -36.26
C GLY A 13 8.70 -37.18 -35.31
N VAL A 14 8.04 -36.18 -34.73
CA VAL A 14 6.89 -36.36 -33.85
C VAL A 14 5.62 -36.48 -34.70
N PRO A 15 4.76 -37.49 -34.46
CA PRO A 15 3.50 -37.63 -35.19
C PRO A 15 2.69 -36.34 -35.18
N ALA A 16 2.02 -36.05 -36.30
CA ALA A 16 1.17 -34.87 -36.42
C ALA A 16 0.14 -34.85 -35.27
N PRO A 17 -0.04 -33.71 -34.60
CA PRO A 17 -0.99 -33.61 -33.51
C PRO A 17 -2.39 -33.85 -34.07
N GLY A 18 -3.15 -34.70 -33.39
CA GLY A 18 -4.58 -34.89 -33.67
C GLY A 18 -5.38 -33.68 -33.17
N LYS A 19 -6.32 -33.92 -32.25
CA LYS A 19 -7.01 -32.83 -31.54
C LYS A 19 -6.19 -32.21 -30.40
N THR A 20 -5.16 -32.91 -29.93
CA THR A 20 -4.32 -32.52 -28.80
C THR A 20 -2.86 -32.42 -29.23
N LEU A 21 -2.12 -31.50 -28.61
CA LEU A 21 -0.67 -31.42 -28.77
C LEU A 21 0.00 -32.47 -27.88
N PRO A 22 1.12 -33.07 -28.32
CA PRO A 22 1.92 -33.96 -27.46
C PRO A 22 2.54 -33.16 -26.30
N ALA A 23 3.11 -33.86 -25.31
CA ALA A 23 3.91 -33.18 -24.27
C ALA A 23 5.14 -32.49 -24.89
N PRO A 24 5.61 -31.34 -24.34
CA PRO A 24 6.77 -30.60 -24.88
C PRO A 24 8.03 -31.47 -25.05
N ILE A 25 8.23 -32.42 -24.13
CA ILE A 25 9.37 -33.34 -24.14
C ILE A 25 9.46 -34.17 -25.43
N SER A 26 8.33 -34.41 -26.10
CA SER A 26 8.25 -35.24 -27.30
C SER A 26 9.05 -34.70 -28.48
N TRP A 27 9.24 -33.37 -28.57
CA TRP A 27 10.08 -32.75 -29.61
C TRP A 27 11.35 -32.11 -29.03
N ALA A 28 11.42 -31.85 -27.71
CA ALA A 28 12.62 -31.29 -27.08
C ALA A 28 13.82 -32.25 -27.16
N GLY A 29 13.60 -33.56 -26.91
CA GLY A 29 14.65 -34.59 -27.04
C GLY A 29 15.17 -34.75 -28.47
N PRO A 30 14.30 -34.87 -29.49
CA PRO A 30 14.71 -34.86 -30.89
C PRO A 30 15.46 -33.59 -31.30
N ARG A 31 15.02 -32.41 -30.85
CA ARG A 31 15.73 -31.14 -31.09
C ARG A 31 17.16 -31.17 -30.54
N GLN A 32 17.31 -31.61 -29.30
CA GLN A 32 18.63 -31.76 -28.66
C GLN A 32 19.51 -32.77 -29.40
N SER A 33 18.92 -33.89 -29.84
CA SER A 33 19.62 -34.92 -30.62
C SER A 33 20.10 -34.38 -31.98
N MET A 34 19.31 -33.50 -32.61
CA MET A 34 19.67 -32.87 -33.87
C MET A 34 20.81 -31.86 -33.69
N TYR A 35 20.79 -31.07 -32.62
CA TYR A 35 21.93 -30.22 -32.25
C TYR A 35 23.19 -31.01 -31.90
N ALA A 36 23.05 -32.19 -31.27
CA ALA A 36 24.17 -33.07 -30.95
C ALA A 36 24.77 -33.72 -32.22
N LYS A 37 23.93 -34.07 -33.20
CA LYS A 37 24.35 -34.73 -34.44
C LYS A 37 24.91 -33.76 -35.46
N ASP A 38 24.18 -32.68 -35.74
CA ASP A 38 24.44 -31.77 -36.87
C ASP A 38 25.11 -30.46 -36.42
N GLY A 39 25.32 -30.28 -35.10
CA GLY A 39 26.03 -29.14 -34.53
C GLY A 39 25.40 -27.80 -34.92
N ARG A 40 26.24 -26.81 -35.24
CA ARG A 40 25.78 -25.49 -35.74
C ARG A 40 24.90 -25.58 -36.98
N ASN A 41 25.05 -26.61 -37.81
CA ASN A 41 24.26 -26.74 -39.04
C ASN A 41 22.78 -27.04 -38.75
N ALA A 42 22.43 -27.45 -37.52
CA ALA A 42 21.05 -27.63 -37.09
C ALA A 42 20.33 -26.30 -36.80
N LEU A 43 21.04 -25.18 -36.57
CA LEU A 43 20.45 -23.88 -36.23
C LEU A 43 19.52 -23.36 -37.33
N PHE A 44 19.99 -23.37 -38.58
CA PHE A 44 19.21 -22.88 -39.71
C PHE A 44 17.87 -23.63 -39.90
N PRO A 45 17.84 -24.97 -39.99
CA PRO A 45 16.58 -25.70 -40.15
C PRO A 45 15.67 -25.60 -38.91
N VAL A 46 16.21 -25.50 -37.69
CA VAL A 46 15.41 -25.24 -36.48
C VAL A 46 14.73 -23.87 -36.55
N CYS A 47 15.49 -22.83 -36.87
CA CYS A 47 14.97 -21.47 -36.93
C CYS A 47 13.96 -21.27 -38.06
N SER A 48 14.22 -21.86 -39.23
CA SER A 48 13.28 -21.87 -40.34
C SER A 48 11.95 -22.53 -39.95
N THR A 49 12.00 -23.67 -39.29
CA THR A 49 10.79 -24.40 -38.83
C THR A 49 10.03 -23.62 -37.74
N THR A 50 10.76 -22.96 -36.84
CA THR A 50 10.18 -22.15 -35.76
C THR A 50 9.47 -20.91 -36.31
N TRP A 51 10.08 -20.23 -37.29
CA TRP A 51 9.44 -19.08 -37.94
C TRP A 51 8.15 -19.47 -38.65
N ALA A 52 8.14 -20.61 -39.35
CA ALA A 52 6.93 -21.11 -40.00
C ALA A 52 5.81 -21.41 -38.98
N LEU A 53 6.16 -21.91 -37.79
CA LEU A 53 5.22 -22.11 -36.70
C LEU A 53 4.67 -20.77 -36.17
N ALA A 54 5.57 -19.84 -35.83
CA ALA A 54 5.22 -18.52 -35.30
C ALA A 54 4.30 -17.74 -36.26
N ASP A 55 4.65 -17.68 -37.54
CA ASP A 55 3.85 -17.01 -38.57
C ASP A 55 2.44 -17.62 -38.71
N CYS A 56 2.34 -18.95 -38.64
CA CYS A 56 1.05 -19.63 -38.64
C CYS A 56 0.22 -19.30 -37.39
N LEU A 57 0.86 -19.25 -36.21
CA LEU A 57 0.19 -19.01 -34.93
C LEU A 57 -0.30 -17.57 -34.76
N ARG A 58 0.36 -16.58 -35.37
CA ARG A 58 -0.06 -15.16 -35.34
C ARG A 58 -1.47 -14.91 -35.89
N LYS A 59 -2.01 -15.85 -36.68
CA LYS A 59 -3.39 -15.81 -37.19
C LYS A 59 -4.45 -16.12 -36.11
N TYR A 60 -4.02 -16.61 -34.95
CA TYR A 60 -4.86 -17.06 -33.85
C TYR A 60 -4.51 -16.28 -32.57
N LEU A 61 -4.88 -15.00 -32.53
CA LEU A 61 -4.67 -14.16 -31.35
C LEU A 61 -5.77 -14.37 -30.30
N PRO A 62 -5.44 -14.42 -28.99
CA PRO A 62 -4.10 -14.57 -28.41
C PRO A 62 -3.72 -16.05 -28.19
N VAL A 63 -2.45 -16.42 -28.43
CA VAL A 63 -1.90 -17.74 -28.06
C VAL A 63 -1.54 -17.72 -26.56
N SER A 64 -2.55 -17.84 -25.71
CA SER A 64 -2.39 -17.81 -24.24
C SER A 64 -2.19 -19.21 -23.65
N ARG A 65 -1.77 -19.26 -22.38
CA ARG A 65 -1.76 -20.49 -21.58
C ARG A 65 -3.11 -21.21 -21.63
N ASP A 66 -4.21 -20.47 -21.54
CA ASP A 66 -5.57 -21.02 -21.56
C ASP A 66 -5.91 -21.65 -22.91
N CYS A 67 -5.38 -21.14 -24.02
CA CYS A 67 -5.53 -21.77 -25.33
C CYS A 67 -4.85 -23.14 -25.41
N TYR A 68 -3.70 -23.31 -24.75
CA TYR A 68 -3.01 -24.61 -24.69
C TYR A 68 -3.74 -25.59 -23.76
N VAL A 69 -4.26 -25.11 -22.63
CA VAL A 69 -5.13 -25.91 -21.74
C VAL A 69 -6.39 -26.37 -22.47
N ALA A 70 -6.99 -25.51 -23.30
CA ALA A 70 -8.14 -25.85 -24.15
C ALA A 70 -7.82 -26.91 -25.22
N LEU A 71 -6.54 -27.11 -25.57
CA LEU A 71 -6.06 -28.21 -26.42
C LEU A 71 -5.73 -29.50 -25.63
N GLY A 72 -6.12 -29.56 -24.36
CA GLY A 72 -5.97 -30.75 -23.52
C GLY A 72 -4.59 -30.92 -22.89
N LEU A 73 -3.76 -29.86 -22.87
CA LEU A 73 -2.47 -29.87 -22.18
C LEU A 73 -2.65 -29.59 -20.69
N SER A 74 -1.74 -30.13 -19.86
CA SER A 74 -1.67 -29.74 -18.46
C SER A 74 -1.30 -28.26 -18.33
N VAL A 75 -1.67 -27.65 -17.21
CA VAL A 75 -1.37 -26.26 -16.87
C VAL A 75 0.15 -25.96 -16.89
N ASN A 76 0.99 -26.97 -16.63
CA ASN A 76 2.45 -26.87 -16.70
C ASN A 76 2.94 -27.00 -18.15
N ASP A 77 2.46 -28.00 -18.89
CA ASP A 77 2.83 -28.17 -20.30
C ASP A 77 2.42 -26.95 -21.13
N ALA A 78 1.25 -26.37 -20.84
CA ALA A 78 0.77 -25.13 -21.47
C ALA A 78 1.73 -23.96 -21.26
N ALA A 79 2.27 -23.81 -20.04
CA ALA A 79 3.26 -22.78 -19.74
C ALA A 79 4.58 -23.07 -20.48
N THR A 80 5.03 -24.32 -20.50
CA THR A 80 6.25 -24.73 -21.22
C THR A 80 6.14 -24.48 -22.72
N TYR A 81 4.99 -24.76 -23.34
CA TYR A 81 4.74 -24.46 -24.76
C TYR A 81 4.80 -22.97 -25.06
N GLN A 82 4.25 -22.13 -24.18
CA GLN A 82 4.28 -20.68 -24.33
C GLN A 82 5.70 -20.13 -24.19
N THR A 83 6.44 -20.58 -23.18
CA THR A 83 7.81 -20.14 -22.90
C THR A 83 8.79 -20.58 -24.00
N ASP A 84 8.70 -21.83 -24.48
CA ASP A 84 9.59 -22.31 -25.55
C ASP A 84 9.38 -21.53 -26.84
N LEU A 85 8.13 -21.28 -27.24
CA LEU A 85 7.84 -20.50 -28.45
C LEU A 85 8.45 -19.09 -28.39
N ALA A 86 8.28 -18.39 -27.27
CA ALA A 86 8.85 -17.05 -27.08
C ALA A 86 10.39 -17.06 -27.07
N ALA A 87 10.99 -18.04 -26.40
CA ALA A 87 12.45 -18.20 -26.36
C ALA A 87 13.03 -18.48 -27.74
N MET A 88 12.38 -19.35 -28.52
CA MET A 88 12.83 -19.68 -29.86
C MET A 88 12.63 -18.53 -30.85
N GLU A 89 11.52 -17.78 -30.78
CA GLU A 89 11.33 -16.60 -31.61
C GLU A 89 12.45 -15.58 -31.39
N PHE A 90 12.85 -15.34 -30.14
CA PHE A 90 13.97 -14.46 -29.82
C PHE A 90 15.31 -15.01 -30.34
N GLN A 91 15.62 -16.27 -30.05
CA GLN A 91 16.88 -16.91 -30.47
C GLN A 91 17.04 -16.96 -31.99
N CYS A 92 15.95 -17.17 -32.71
CA CYS A 92 15.96 -17.30 -34.15
C CYS A 92 15.75 -15.99 -34.90
N THR A 93 15.56 -14.86 -34.23
CA THR A 93 15.48 -13.53 -34.85
C THR A 93 16.62 -12.65 -34.38
N THR A 94 16.49 -12.05 -33.21
CA THR A 94 17.42 -11.08 -32.65
C THR A 94 18.72 -11.74 -32.16
N GLY A 95 18.65 -12.98 -31.68
CA GLY A 95 19.77 -13.69 -31.07
C GLY A 95 20.58 -14.61 -31.99
N ILE A 96 20.28 -14.66 -33.29
CA ILE A 96 20.76 -15.74 -34.16
C ILE A 96 22.29 -15.71 -34.35
N ASP A 97 22.88 -14.55 -34.60
CA ASP A 97 24.33 -14.41 -34.83
C ASP A 97 25.16 -14.69 -33.55
N ALA A 98 24.62 -14.27 -32.40
CA ALA A 98 25.15 -14.54 -31.06
C ALA A 98 25.19 -16.05 -30.77
N LEU A 99 24.07 -16.72 -31.09
CA LEU A 99 23.88 -18.15 -30.92
C LEU A 99 24.80 -18.93 -31.87
N TYR A 100 24.93 -18.53 -33.14
CA TYR A 100 25.85 -19.15 -34.10
C TYR A 100 27.31 -19.07 -33.66
N THR A 101 27.73 -17.93 -33.13
CA THR A 101 29.13 -17.67 -32.75
C THR A 101 29.56 -18.50 -31.54
N ASN A 102 28.65 -18.75 -30.61
CA ASN A 102 28.96 -19.37 -29.31
C ASN A 102 28.27 -20.74 -29.11
N PHE A 103 27.64 -21.27 -30.15
CA PHE A 103 26.92 -22.54 -30.16
C PHE A 103 27.77 -23.69 -29.58
N ASP A 104 29.04 -23.77 -29.95
CA ASP A 104 29.92 -24.87 -29.54
C ASP A 104 30.23 -24.82 -28.02
N CYS A 105 30.35 -23.61 -27.44
CA CYS A 105 30.49 -23.42 -25.98
C CYS A 105 29.22 -23.88 -25.27
N TYR A 106 28.08 -23.39 -25.74
CA TYR A 106 26.77 -23.68 -25.16
C TYR A 106 26.43 -25.17 -25.21
N GLN A 107 26.67 -25.81 -26.36
CA GLN A 107 26.40 -27.23 -26.56
C GLN A 107 27.37 -28.11 -25.78
N ALA A 108 28.65 -27.74 -25.69
CA ALA A 108 29.60 -28.46 -24.84
C ALA A 108 29.22 -28.38 -23.36
N ALA A 109 28.81 -27.21 -22.86
CA ALA A 109 28.39 -27.04 -21.47
C ALA A 109 27.14 -27.87 -21.13
N ILE A 110 26.17 -27.95 -22.03
CA ILE A 110 24.96 -28.77 -21.83
C ILE A 110 25.29 -30.26 -21.90
N VAL A 111 26.02 -30.72 -22.93
CA VAL A 111 26.28 -32.15 -23.13
C VAL A 111 27.20 -32.72 -22.06
N GLN A 112 28.21 -31.95 -21.61
CA GLN A 112 29.20 -32.43 -20.65
C GLN A 112 28.71 -32.38 -19.19
N HIS A 113 27.74 -31.52 -18.87
CA HIS A 113 27.33 -31.27 -17.49
C HIS A 113 25.83 -31.48 -17.23
N VAL A 114 25.07 -32.09 -18.15
CA VAL A 114 23.59 -32.24 -18.03
C VAL A 114 23.16 -32.83 -16.68
N ASN A 115 23.81 -33.90 -16.23
CA ASN A 115 23.47 -34.57 -14.96
C ASN A 115 23.81 -33.70 -13.73
N GLU A 116 24.88 -32.92 -13.79
CA GLU A 116 25.29 -32.00 -12.72
C GLU A 116 24.37 -30.78 -12.65
N ILE A 117 23.86 -30.33 -13.80
CA ILE A 117 22.88 -29.25 -13.91
C ILE A 117 21.52 -29.71 -13.35
N GLU A 118 21.03 -30.90 -13.72
CA GLU A 118 19.77 -31.45 -13.21
C GLU A 118 19.81 -31.70 -11.71
N GLN A 119 20.92 -32.21 -11.20
CA GLN A 119 21.15 -32.40 -9.77
C GLN A 119 21.16 -31.05 -9.03
N CYS A 120 21.83 -30.03 -9.58
CA CYS A 120 21.85 -28.69 -9.01
C CYS A 120 20.45 -28.05 -8.95
N ILE A 121 19.63 -28.20 -10.00
CA ILE A 121 18.24 -27.71 -10.03
C ILE A 121 17.39 -28.40 -8.97
N THR A 122 17.60 -29.70 -8.75
CA THR A 122 16.91 -30.49 -7.73
C THR A 122 17.30 -30.05 -6.31
N ASP A 123 18.55 -29.68 -6.09
CA ASP A 123 19.05 -29.22 -4.79
C ASP A 123 18.77 -27.72 -4.53
N TYR A 124 18.53 -26.92 -5.57
CA TYR A 124 18.03 -25.55 -5.47
C TYR A 124 16.64 -25.48 -4.80
N GLY A 125 15.76 -26.46 -5.05
CA GLY A 125 14.48 -26.62 -4.37
C GLY A 125 14.59 -26.90 -2.86
N LYS A 126 15.81 -27.08 -2.33
CA LYS A 126 16.11 -27.37 -0.92
C LYS A 126 16.92 -26.26 -0.22
N ASN A 127 16.93 -25.02 -0.74
CA ASN A 127 17.64 -23.85 -0.15
C ASN A 127 19.18 -23.94 -0.12
N VAL A 128 19.81 -24.49 -1.16
CA VAL A 128 21.28 -24.42 -1.32
C VAL A 128 21.68 -23.13 -2.06
N LYS A 129 22.72 -22.44 -1.59
CA LYS A 129 23.24 -21.19 -2.17
C LYS A 129 23.79 -21.40 -3.60
N VAL A 130 23.55 -20.43 -4.49
CA VAL A 130 23.91 -20.42 -5.92
C VAL A 130 25.42 -20.63 -6.17
N ASP A 131 26.28 -20.18 -5.25
CA ASP A 131 27.75 -20.17 -5.42
C ASP A 131 28.42 -21.56 -5.45
N VAL A 132 27.67 -22.66 -5.32
CA VAL A 132 28.22 -24.02 -5.16
C VAL A 132 28.16 -24.84 -6.47
N CYS A 133 27.43 -24.40 -7.50
CA CYS A 133 27.24 -25.19 -8.73
C CYS A 133 28.18 -24.81 -9.88
N LYS A 134 29.38 -25.39 -9.88
CA LYS A 134 30.41 -25.17 -10.91
C LYS A 134 29.92 -25.41 -12.35
N ALA A 135 29.10 -26.45 -12.57
CA ALA A 135 28.48 -26.77 -13.87
C ALA A 135 27.49 -25.70 -14.36
N MET A 136 26.71 -25.12 -13.45
CA MET A 136 25.78 -24.03 -13.76
C MET A 136 26.55 -22.75 -14.09
N ASN A 137 27.66 -22.48 -13.39
CA ASN A 137 28.54 -21.36 -13.69
C ASN A 137 29.15 -21.48 -15.09
N THR A 138 29.59 -22.68 -15.51
CA THR A 138 30.09 -22.91 -16.88
C THR A 138 29.01 -22.69 -17.94
N LEU A 139 27.76 -23.10 -17.69
CA LEU A 139 26.63 -22.81 -18.57
C LEU A 139 26.33 -21.30 -18.63
N MET A 140 26.37 -20.62 -17.48
CA MET A 140 26.15 -19.18 -17.36
C MET A 140 27.25 -18.36 -18.04
N ASP A 141 28.51 -18.79 -17.96
CA ASP A 141 29.65 -18.17 -18.64
C ASP A 141 29.56 -18.34 -20.17
N CYS A 142 29.12 -19.52 -20.64
CA CYS A 142 28.84 -19.71 -22.06
C CYS A 142 27.66 -18.84 -22.52
N LYS A 143 26.60 -18.71 -21.72
CA LYS A 143 25.48 -17.79 -21.99
C LYS A 143 25.96 -16.34 -22.00
N ALA A 144 26.77 -15.92 -21.04
CA ALA A 144 27.36 -14.58 -20.99
C ALA A 144 28.24 -14.31 -22.22
N ASN A 145 28.99 -15.30 -22.73
CA ASN A 145 29.75 -15.17 -23.98
C ASN A 145 28.86 -15.15 -25.25
N ILE A 146 27.75 -15.90 -25.28
CA ILE A 146 26.72 -15.81 -26.33
C ILE A 146 26.25 -14.36 -26.44
N TYR A 147 25.84 -13.77 -25.32
CA TYR A 147 25.25 -12.43 -25.32
C TYR A 147 26.28 -11.29 -25.29
N GLY A 148 27.52 -11.56 -24.88
CA GLY A 148 28.60 -10.57 -24.80
C GLY A 148 29.24 -10.24 -26.15
N LYS A 149 29.43 -11.23 -27.04
CA LYS A 149 30.15 -11.02 -28.33
C LYS A 149 29.31 -10.42 -29.44
N ALA A 150 27.97 -10.49 -29.36
CA ALA A 150 27.10 -9.74 -30.28
C ALA A 150 27.09 -8.23 -30.01
N CYS A 151 27.69 -7.79 -28.89
CA CYS A 151 27.71 -6.39 -28.46
C CYS A 151 29.05 -5.67 -28.71
N GLY A 152 30.09 -6.35 -29.23
CA GLY A 152 31.35 -5.75 -29.69
C GLY A 152 32.27 -5.17 -28.61
N ASP A 153 33.58 -5.43 -28.71
CA ASP A 153 34.60 -5.07 -27.70
C ASP A 153 35.07 -3.60 -27.71
N GLN A 154 34.41 -2.69 -28.42
CA GLN A 154 34.74 -1.26 -28.35
C GLN A 154 33.48 -0.39 -28.43
N GLN A 155 33.37 0.55 -27.46
CA GLN A 155 32.26 1.48 -27.18
C GLN A 155 31.06 0.90 -26.41
N LEU A 156 31.35 0.33 -25.24
CA LEU A 156 30.41 0.17 -24.12
C LEU A 156 30.51 1.38 -23.16
N PRO A 157 29.65 2.40 -23.28
CA PRO A 157 29.04 2.91 -22.03
C PRO A 157 27.50 2.95 -22.04
N ASP A 158 26.84 3.20 -23.17
CA ASP A 158 25.41 3.60 -23.14
C ASP A 158 24.39 2.49 -23.45
N MET A 159 24.76 1.42 -24.16
CA MET A 159 23.83 0.32 -24.48
C MET A 159 23.99 -0.92 -23.58
N ALA A 160 25.15 -1.09 -22.94
CA ALA A 160 25.32 -2.06 -21.87
C ALA A 160 24.49 -1.68 -20.65
N LEU A 161 24.30 -0.38 -20.41
CA LEU A 161 23.37 0.12 -19.41
C LEU A 161 21.94 -0.32 -19.79
N LEU A 162 21.46 -0.12 -21.03
CA LEU A 162 20.10 -0.51 -21.46
C LEU A 162 19.84 -2.04 -21.49
N LEU A 163 20.85 -2.87 -21.77
CA LEU A 163 20.72 -4.34 -21.78
C LEU A 163 20.92 -4.97 -20.39
N PHE A 164 21.79 -4.38 -19.55
CA PHE A 164 21.87 -4.70 -18.14
C PHE A 164 20.62 -4.19 -17.39
N ILE A 165 20.02 -3.09 -17.83
CA ILE A 165 18.72 -2.58 -17.36
C ILE A 165 17.57 -3.48 -17.82
N SER A 166 17.58 -4.03 -19.04
CA SER A 166 16.51 -4.95 -19.46
C SER A 166 16.69 -6.37 -18.91
N PHE A 167 17.91 -6.78 -18.55
CA PHE A 167 18.17 -8.00 -17.78
C PHE A 167 17.94 -7.79 -16.28
N LEU A 168 18.24 -6.62 -15.70
CA LEU A 168 17.82 -6.24 -14.35
C LEU A 168 16.31 -6.01 -14.29
N ALA A 169 15.69 -5.50 -15.35
CA ALA A 169 14.24 -5.45 -15.48
C ALA A 169 13.71 -6.86 -15.67
N ALA A 170 14.28 -7.74 -16.48
CA ALA A 170 13.81 -9.12 -16.61
C ALA A 170 14.06 -9.95 -15.33
N VAL A 171 15.13 -9.67 -14.59
CA VAL A 171 15.44 -10.29 -13.29
C VAL A 171 14.59 -9.65 -12.18
N GLN A 172 14.27 -8.35 -12.22
CA GLN A 172 13.33 -7.69 -11.29
C GLN A 172 11.86 -7.98 -11.65
N ILE A 173 11.54 -8.24 -12.91
CA ILE A 173 10.26 -8.76 -13.42
C ILE A 173 10.16 -10.24 -13.05
N ALA A 174 11.26 -11.00 -13.07
CA ALA A 174 11.30 -12.34 -12.49
C ALA A 174 11.16 -12.30 -10.96
N HIS A 175 11.73 -11.32 -10.24
CA HIS A 175 11.48 -11.13 -8.81
C HIS A 175 10.05 -10.64 -8.52
N ALA A 176 9.42 -9.89 -9.43
CA ALA A 176 8.00 -9.54 -9.36
C ALA A 176 7.08 -10.76 -9.62
N GLN A 177 7.59 -11.82 -10.26
CA GLN A 177 6.90 -13.10 -10.45
C GLN A 177 7.08 -14.11 -9.30
N PHE A 178 7.93 -13.81 -8.30
CA PHE A 178 8.09 -14.66 -7.10
C PHE A 178 7.27 -14.23 -5.89
N LEU A 179 6.75 -13.00 -5.89
CA LEU A 179 5.82 -12.57 -4.85
C LEU A 179 4.42 -13.10 -5.16
N PRO A 180 3.66 -13.57 -4.15
CA PRO A 180 2.31 -14.04 -4.38
C PRO A 180 1.46 -12.92 -5.00
N PRO A 181 0.89 -13.11 -6.21
CA PRO A 181 0.02 -12.10 -6.82
C PRO A 181 -1.35 -12.05 -6.14
N CYS A 182 -2.13 -11.00 -6.41
CA CYS A 182 -3.54 -10.97 -6.05
C CYS A 182 -4.28 -12.19 -6.62
N ILE A 183 -5.01 -12.93 -5.78
CA ILE A 183 -6.01 -13.90 -6.24
C ILE A 183 -7.34 -13.15 -6.36
N PRO A 184 -7.79 -12.81 -7.58
CA PRO A 184 -8.97 -11.99 -7.75
C PRO A 184 -10.23 -12.79 -7.43
N LYS A 185 -11.12 -12.17 -6.66
CA LYS A 185 -12.52 -12.59 -6.54
C LYS A 185 -13.39 -11.47 -7.04
N TYR A 186 -14.08 -11.76 -8.14
CA TYR A 186 -15.04 -10.84 -8.74
C TYR A 186 -16.37 -10.97 -8.03
N TYR A 187 -16.98 -9.83 -7.77
CA TYR A 187 -18.37 -9.73 -7.40
C TYR A 187 -19.11 -9.20 -8.63
N GLU A 188 -20.36 -9.61 -8.81
CA GLU A 188 -21.26 -9.02 -9.79
C GLU A 188 -22.28 -8.15 -9.06
N PRO A 189 -22.00 -6.85 -8.88
CA PRO A 189 -23.00 -5.91 -8.46
C PRO A 189 -23.54 -5.22 -9.72
N ASN A 190 -24.68 -4.54 -9.60
CA ASN A 190 -25.15 -3.59 -10.61
C ASN A 190 -24.23 -2.34 -10.70
N TYR A 191 -22.90 -2.48 -10.70
CA TYR A 191 -21.95 -1.39 -10.88
C TYR A 191 -21.55 -1.30 -12.35
N GLU A 192 -21.25 -0.08 -12.80
CA GLU A 192 -20.85 0.21 -14.18
C GLU A 192 -19.45 -0.34 -14.54
N GLU A 193 -18.69 -0.83 -13.55
CA GLU A 193 -17.30 -1.30 -13.69
C GLU A 193 -17.04 -2.64 -12.95
N PRO A 194 -16.00 -3.41 -13.34
CA PRO A 194 -15.62 -4.67 -12.69
C PRO A 194 -15.31 -4.48 -11.19
N SER A 195 -15.98 -5.26 -10.34
CA SER A 195 -15.81 -5.19 -8.88
C SER A 195 -14.93 -6.36 -8.40
N MET A 196 -13.70 -6.08 -7.98
CA MET A 196 -12.72 -7.12 -7.63
C MET A 196 -11.95 -6.84 -6.34
N VAL A 197 -11.85 -7.87 -5.50
CA VAL A 197 -11.01 -7.92 -4.29
C VAL A 197 -9.92 -8.98 -4.44
N CYS A 198 -8.89 -8.89 -3.60
CA CYS A 198 -7.87 -9.94 -3.49
C CYS A 198 -8.14 -10.82 -2.28
N VAL A 199 -8.22 -12.14 -2.50
CA VAL A 199 -8.52 -13.12 -1.46
C VAL A 199 -7.24 -13.55 -0.75
N CYS A 200 -7.28 -13.52 0.57
CA CYS A 200 -6.24 -14.02 1.44
C CYS A 200 -6.81 -14.99 2.48
N ASN A 201 -5.96 -15.90 2.97
CA ASN A 201 -6.29 -16.87 4.01
C ASN A 201 -5.03 -17.22 4.83
N ALA A 202 -5.10 -18.29 5.62
CA ALA A 202 -3.98 -18.74 6.47
C ALA A 202 -2.68 -19.08 5.71
N THR A 203 -2.77 -19.48 4.44
CA THR A 203 -1.66 -20.02 3.65
C THR A 203 -1.22 -19.13 2.50
N TYR A 204 -2.03 -18.12 2.15
CA TYR A 204 -1.79 -17.28 0.99
C TYR A 204 -2.30 -15.86 1.23
N CYS A 205 -1.49 -14.87 0.87
CA CYS A 205 -1.93 -13.50 0.66
C CYS A 205 -0.98 -12.79 -0.31
N ASP A 206 -1.49 -11.84 -1.09
CA ASP A 206 -0.66 -11.08 -2.01
C ASP A 206 0.24 -10.07 -1.28
N GLU A 207 1.50 -9.99 -1.72
CA GLU A 207 2.55 -9.18 -1.10
C GLU A 207 2.93 -7.97 -1.98
N ILE A 208 3.45 -6.91 -1.36
CA ILE A 208 3.89 -5.69 -2.02
C ILE A 208 5.42 -5.70 -2.18
N ALA A 209 5.89 -5.65 -3.42
CA ALA A 209 7.31 -5.65 -3.72
C ALA A 209 8.06 -4.45 -3.11
N SER A 210 9.19 -4.71 -2.47
CA SER A 210 10.10 -3.63 -2.04
C SER A 210 10.64 -2.85 -3.25
N PRO A 211 10.78 -1.51 -3.16
CA PRO A 211 11.46 -0.72 -4.18
C PRO A 211 12.88 -1.19 -4.43
N GLY A 212 13.55 -1.72 -3.39
CA GLY A 212 14.96 -2.07 -3.46
C GLY A 212 15.87 -0.85 -3.50
N VAL A 213 17.14 -1.06 -3.88
CA VAL A 213 18.10 0.01 -4.17
C VAL A 213 18.01 0.32 -5.66
N LEU A 214 17.89 1.60 -6.02
CA LEU A 214 17.71 2.03 -7.41
C LEU A 214 19.02 2.58 -7.96
N GLY A 215 19.30 2.26 -9.23
CA GLY A 215 20.41 2.88 -9.95
C GLY A 215 20.18 4.39 -10.16
N ALA A 216 21.26 5.14 -10.40
CA ALA A 216 21.19 6.59 -10.60
C ALA A 216 20.26 7.01 -11.77
N HIS A 217 20.07 6.14 -12.76
CA HIS A 217 19.22 6.36 -13.93
C HIS A 217 17.88 5.62 -13.87
N GLU A 218 17.57 4.97 -12.76
CA GLU A 218 16.40 4.14 -12.61
C GLU A 218 15.32 4.84 -11.77
N ALA A 219 14.07 4.53 -12.11
CA ALA A 219 12.92 4.81 -11.29
C ALA A 219 12.00 3.57 -11.28
N MET A 220 11.22 3.41 -10.23
CA MET A 220 10.28 2.31 -10.06
C MET A 220 8.87 2.84 -9.96
N GLY A 221 7.95 2.26 -10.71
CA GLY A 221 6.53 2.54 -10.62
C GLY A 221 5.74 1.39 -10.02
N TYR A 222 4.69 1.72 -9.29
CA TYR A 222 3.71 0.79 -8.74
C TYR A 222 2.32 1.20 -9.20
N LYS A 223 1.56 0.29 -9.81
CA LYS A 223 0.27 0.60 -10.45
C LYS A 223 -0.88 -0.20 -9.86
N THR A 224 -1.98 0.47 -9.54
CA THR A 224 -3.25 -0.16 -9.18
C THR A 224 -4.35 0.45 -10.03
N ASN A 225 -5.19 -0.36 -10.67
CA ASN A 225 -6.28 0.16 -11.51
C ASN A 225 -7.57 -0.66 -11.40
N SER A 226 -8.66 -0.07 -11.91
CA SER A 226 -9.99 -0.72 -11.94
C SER A 226 -9.99 -2.03 -12.75
N ALA A 227 -9.12 -2.14 -13.77
CA ALA A 227 -8.95 -3.35 -14.60
C ALA A 227 -8.31 -4.54 -13.86
N GLY A 228 -7.72 -4.32 -12.68
CA GLY A 228 -7.28 -5.39 -11.79
C GLY A 228 -5.79 -5.41 -11.45
N LYS A 229 -5.00 -4.42 -11.87
CA LYS A 229 -3.63 -4.27 -11.34
C LYS A 229 -3.68 -3.93 -9.85
N ARG A 230 -2.75 -4.48 -9.08
CA ARG A 230 -2.66 -4.31 -7.62
C ARG A 230 -1.20 -4.13 -7.23
N LEU A 231 -0.78 -2.87 -7.04
CA LEU A 231 0.62 -2.47 -6.82
C LEU A 231 1.58 -3.18 -7.78
N TRP A 232 1.17 -3.29 -9.04
CA TRP A 232 1.93 -3.90 -10.10
C TRP A 232 3.21 -3.10 -10.35
N ARG A 233 4.36 -3.77 -10.31
CA ARG A 233 5.68 -3.13 -10.40
C ARG A 233 6.11 -2.96 -11.86
N ASP A 234 6.45 -1.75 -12.25
CA ASP A 234 7.05 -1.38 -13.54
C ASP A 234 8.38 -0.63 -13.31
N ALA A 235 9.34 -0.78 -14.23
CA ALA A 235 10.62 -0.05 -14.19
C ALA A 235 10.64 1.06 -15.23
N TYR A 236 11.29 2.17 -14.88
CA TYR A 236 11.40 3.37 -15.70
C TYR A 236 12.85 3.85 -15.75
N LEU A 237 13.18 4.57 -16.83
CA LEU A 237 14.49 5.18 -17.01
C LEU A 237 14.38 6.67 -17.25
N TRP A 238 15.37 7.38 -16.73
CA TRP A 238 15.58 8.79 -17.02
C TRP A 238 16.08 8.95 -18.46
N GLU A 239 15.28 9.61 -19.31
CA GLU A 239 15.55 9.86 -20.72
C GLU A 239 16.06 11.29 -20.94
N ASP A 240 16.80 11.54 -22.03
CA ASP A 240 17.22 12.88 -22.47
C ASP A 240 16.13 13.62 -23.27
N VAL A 241 15.03 12.93 -23.56
CA VAL A 241 13.93 13.44 -24.39
C VAL A 241 12.70 13.61 -23.52
N GLN A 242 12.15 14.82 -23.51
CA GLN A 242 10.86 15.11 -22.91
C GLN A 242 9.73 14.85 -23.92
N ARG A 243 8.71 14.07 -23.54
CA ARG A 243 7.54 13.79 -24.38
C ARG A 243 6.38 14.68 -23.91
N HIS A 244 6.02 15.69 -24.71
CA HIS A 244 5.30 16.89 -24.26
C HIS A 244 3.75 16.86 -24.42
N ASP A 245 3.00 16.25 -23.47
CA ASP A 245 1.56 16.58 -23.32
C ASP A 245 1.25 17.16 -21.93
N TYR A 246 1.68 16.49 -20.85
CA TYR A 246 1.49 16.95 -19.47
C TYR A 246 2.80 16.82 -18.69
N VAL A 247 3.23 17.89 -18.02
CA VAL A 247 4.54 17.99 -17.37
C VAL A 247 4.36 18.36 -15.92
N ILE A 248 4.80 17.47 -15.02
CA ILE A 248 4.80 17.70 -13.58
C ILE A 248 6.24 17.97 -13.16
N THR A 249 6.48 19.17 -12.66
CA THR A 249 7.78 19.60 -12.15
C THR A 249 7.81 19.51 -10.63
N LEU A 250 8.85 18.88 -10.12
CA LEU A 250 9.12 18.68 -8.71
C LEU A 250 10.36 19.49 -8.31
N ASP A 251 10.22 20.33 -7.28
CA ASP A 251 11.32 21.11 -6.69
C ASP A 251 11.65 20.60 -5.26
N PRO A 252 12.75 19.85 -5.08
CA PRO A 252 13.17 19.30 -3.77
C PRO A 252 13.54 20.36 -2.74
N THR A 253 13.84 21.58 -3.19
CA THR A 253 14.24 22.69 -2.32
C THR A 253 13.03 23.35 -1.64
N GLN A 254 11.83 23.19 -2.21
CA GLN A 254 10.58 23.73 -1.68
C GLN A 254 9.91 22.71 -0.76
N LYS A 255 10.38 22.70 0.50
CA LYS A 255 9.91 21.81 1.56
C LYS A 255 8.73 22.40 2.32
N ASP A 256 7.70 21.58 2.53
CA ASP A 256 6.57 21.89 3.39
C ASP A 256 6.66 21.07 4.70
N GLN A 257 5.63 20.29 5.05
CA GLN A 257 5.55 19.57 6.33
C GLN A 257 6.24 18.20 6.35
N GLU A 258 6.61 17.77 7.56
CA GLU A 258 6.97 16.37 7.84
C GLU A 258 5.72 15.48 7.86
N ILE A 259 5.83 14.28 7.29
CA ILE A 259 4.80 13.24 7.31
C ILE A 259 5.07 12.27 8.47
N PHE A 260 4.11 12.16 9.38
CA PHE A 260 4.13 11.24 10.52
C PHE A 260 3.76 9.81 10.13
N GLY A 261 2.88 9.67 9.15
CA GLY A 261 2.55 8.38 8.56
C GLY A 261 1.08 8.16 8.31
N PHE A 262 0.75 6.89 8.10
CA PHE A 262 -0.53 6.42 7.60
C PHE A 262 -0.97 5.19 8.39
N GLY A 263 -2.28 5.02 8.54
CA GLY A 263 -2.81 4.06 9.48
C GLY A 263 -4.29 3.76 9.36
N GLY A 264 -4.79 3.05 10.37
CA GLY A 264 -6.21 2.91 10.62
C GLY A 264 -6.53 2.68 12.11
N THR A 265 -7.79 2.46 12.46
CA THR A 265 -8.24 2.38 13.85
C THR A 265 -8.50 0.95 14.32
N PHE A 266 -7.91 0.58 15.46
CA PHE A 266 -8.31 -0.58 16.26
C PHE A 266 -9.58 -0.26 17.06
N THR A 267 -10.72 -0.24 16.36
CA THR A 267 -12.05 -0.30 16.96
C THR A 267 -12.30 -1.68 17.57
N ASP A 268 -13.34 -1.79 18.41
CA ASP A 268 -13.74 -3.10 18.93
C ASP A 268 -14.17 -4.04 17.80
N ALA A 269 -14.89 -3.54 16.79
CA ALA A 269 -15.23 -4.29 15.57
C ALA A 269 -14.00 -4.82 14.83
N THR A 270 -12.98 -3.97 14.63
CA THR A 270 -11.69 -4.40 14.04
C THR A 270 -11.08 -5.54 14.85
N GLY A 271 -11.09 -5.40 16.18
CA GLY A 271 -10.56 -6.41 17.09
C GLY A 271 -11.33 -7.74 17.08
N ILE A 272 -12.66 -7.68 17.09
CA ILE A 272 -13.55 -8.84 17.02
C ILE A 272 -13.34 -9.59 15.69
N ASN A 273 -13.27 -8.87 14.58
CA ASN A 273 -13.10 -9.49 13.26
C ASN A 273 -11.72 -10.14 13.11
N LEU A 274 -10.65 -9.48 13.59
CA LEU A 274 -9.31 -10.09 13.64
C LEU A 274 -9.29 -11.37 14.48
N MET A 275 -9.96 -11.37 15.62
CA MET A 275 -10.00 -12.54 16.52
C MET A 275 -10.96 -13.65 16.06
N SER A 276 -11.84 -13.38 15.08
CA SER A 276 -12.69 -14.40 14.45
C SER A 276 -11.94 -15.30 13.46
N LEU A 277 -10.77 -14.85 13.00
CA LEU A 277 -9.83 -15.65 12.22
C LEU A 277 -8.97 -16.55 13.12
N ASN A 278 -8.59 -17.72 12.61
CA ASN A 278 -7.57 -18.56 13.20
C ASN A 278 -6.22 -17.83 13.23
N ALA A 279 -5.29 -18.34 14.05
CA ALA A 279 -4.03 -17.65 14.31
C ALA A 279 -3.19 -17.37 13.06
N TYR A 280 -3.17 -18.28 12.08
CA TYR A 280 -2.40 -18.10 10.85
C TYR A 280 -3.02 -17.04 9.94
N ALA A 281 -4.33 -17.10 9.70
CA ALA A 281 -5.03 -16.09 8.89
C ALA A 281 -4.98 -14.70 9.56
N ARG A 282 -5.12 -14.65 10.89
CA ARG A 282 -4.96 -13.41 11.65
C ARG A 282 -3.55 -12.83 11.51
N GLN A 283 -2.50 -13.65 11.59
CA GLN A 283 -1.13 -13.19 11.40
C GLN A 283 -0.90 -12.66 9.98
N GLN A 284 -1.41 -13.37 8.95
CA GLN A 284 -1.35 -12.90 7.55
C GLN A 284 -2.02 -11.53 7.37
N LEU A 285 -3.16 -11.31 8.01
CA LEU A 285 -3.85 -10.02 7.98
C LEU A 285 -3.04 -8.92 8.71
N ILE A 286 -2.49 -9.21 9.89
CA ILE A 286 -1.59 -8.27 10.60
C ILE A 286 -0.36 -7.95 9.74
N ASP A 287 0.24 -8.94 9.09
CA ASP A 287 1.40 -8.75 8.21
C ASP A 287 1.05 -7.93 6.97
N THR A 288 -0.18 -8.07 6.45
CA THR A 288 -0.72 -7.28 5.34
C THR A 288 -0.72 -5.78 5.68
N TYR A 289 -1.04 -5.39 6.91
CA TYR A 289 -1.01 -3.98 7.29
C TYR A 289 0.36 -3.50 7.76
N PHE A 290 1.07 -4.27 8.57
CA PHE A 290 2.18 -3.73 9.37
C PHE A 290 3.57 -4.21 8.95
N SER A 291 3.66 -5.35 8.25
CA SER A 291 4.96 -5.94 7.90
C SER A 291 5.54 -5.36 6.61
N VAL A 292 6.84 -5.59 6.39
CA VAL A 292 7.55 -5.24 5.14
C VAL A 292 6.98 -5.91 3.89
N LYS A 293 6.15 -6.94 4.03
CA LYS A 293 5.43 -7.61 2.93
C LYS A 293 4.14 -6.89 2.54
N GLY A 294 3.63 -6.03 3.43
CA GLY A 294 2.36 -5.33 3.30
C GLY A 294 2.51 -3.83 3.14
N SER A 295 1.46 -3.09 3.53
CA SER A 295 1.36 -1.63 3.41
C SER A 295 2.24 -0.86 4.41
N GLN A 296 2.78 -1.54 5.43
CA GLN A 296 3.67 -0.97 6.44
C GLN A 296 3.10 0.27 7.16
N TYR A 297 1.86 0.18 7.63
CA TYR A 297 1.24 1.19 8.50
C TYR A 297 2.14 1.53 9.69
N THR A 298 2.25 2.82 9.99
CA THR A 298 3.11 3.35 11.07
C THR A 298 2.34 4.14 12.11
N MET A 299 1.04 4.37 11.87
CA MET A 299 0.13 4.95 12.83
C MET A 299 -1.07 4.02 13.02
N VAL A 300 -1.59 3.98 14.25
CA VAL A 300 -2.89 3.39 14.53
C VAL A 300 -3.64 4.27 15.51
N LYS A 301 -4.96 4.35 15.36
CA LYS A 301 -5.85 4.94 16.37
C LYS A 301 -6.49 3.83 17.19
N THR A 302 -6.87 4.11 18.43
CA THR A 302 -7.72 3.24 19.25
C THR A 302 -8.73 4.07 20.02
N VAL A 303 -9.79 3.42 20.49
CA VAL A 303 -10.94 4.08 21.11
C VAL A 303 -10.85 3.95 22.64
N ILE A 304 -11.02 5.08 23.33
CA ILE A 304 -11.21 5.13 24.78
C ILE A 304 -12.68 4.86 25.09
N GLY A 305 -12.98 3.74 25.77
CA GLY A 305 -14.34 3.24 25.91
C GLY A 305 -14.92 2.64 24.62
N SER A 306 -16.23 2.78 24.44
CA SER A 306 -16.96 2.28 23.27
C SER A 306 -17.30 3.37 22.24
N ASN A 307 -17.50 2.98 20.98
CA ASN A 307 -18.09 3.81 19.94
C ASN A 307 -19.20 3.07 19.18
N ALA A 308 -19.64 3.60 18.04
CA ALA A 308 -20.66 2.97 17.19
C ALA A 308 -20.26 1.55 16.73
N PHE A 309 -18.97 1.28 16.58
CA PHE A 309 -18.39 0.00 16.14
C PHE A 309 -17.91 -0.86 17.33
N SER A 310 -18.64 -0.77 18.44
CA SER A 310 -18.56 -1.70 19.56
C SER A 310 -19.75 -2.65 19.56
N ALA A 311 -19.61 -3.85 20.14
CA ALA A 311 -20.71 -4.81 20.28
C ALA A 311 -21.75 -4.39 21.34
N ARG A 312 -21.36 -3.50 22.25
CA ARG A 312 -22.21 -2.93 23.32
C ARG A 312 -21.71 -1.53 23.68
N VAL A 313 -22.56 -0.76 24.36
CA VAL A 313 -22.18 0.50 24.98
C VAL A 313 -21.49 0.24 26.32
N TYR A 314 -20.35 0.88 26.54
CA TYR A 314 -19.60 0.85 27.81
C TYR A 314 -18.63 2.03 27.94
N SER A 315 -18.17 2.27 29.16
CA SER A 315 -16.99 3.09 29.46
C SER A 315 -16.01 2.33 30.35
N ASN A 316 -14.82 2.88 30.56
CA ASN A 316 -13.85 2.33 31.52
C ASN A 316 -14.18 2.69 32.99
N ASN A 317 -15.32 3.35 33.25
CA ASN A 317 -15.80 3.59 34.61
C ASN A 317 -17.32 3.80 34.68
N ASP A 318 -18.12 2.75 34.47
CA ASP A 318 -19.59 2.82 34.53
C ASP A 318 -20.18 2.85 35.96
N ASN A 319 -19.35 2.99 37.00
CA ASN A 319 -19.80 3.11 38.38
C ASN A 319 -20.33 4.54 38.65
N ASP A 320 -21.64 4.68 38.80
CA ASP A 320 -22.28 5.97 39.02
C ASP A 320 -21.68 6.74 40.21
N GLY A 321 -21.39 8.02 40.00
CA GLY A 321 -20.87 8.93 41.01
C GLY A 321 -19.40 8.75 41.42
N ASP A 322 -18.62 7.89 40.75
CA ASP A 322 -17.19 7.70 41.07
C ASP A 322 -16.29 8.85 40.55
N LEU A 323 -16.45 10.04 41.13
CA LEU A 323 -15.73 11.26 40.74
C LEU A 323 -14.21 11.19 40.93
N ASN A 324 -13.72 10.26 41.75
CA ASN A 324 -12.29 10.09 42.05
C ASN A 324 -11.64 8.97 41.24
N MET A 325 -12.36 8.39 40.28
CA MET A 325 -11.89 7.29 39.43
C MET A 325 -11.37 6.08 40.23
N THR A 326 -11.94 5.81 41.41
CA THR A 326 -11.47 4.73 42.29
C THR A 326 -11.79 3.34 41.75
N LYS A 327 -12.78 3.24 40.85
CA LYS A 327 -13.25 2.00 40.24
C LYS A 327 -12.99 1.92 38.73
N PHE A 328 -12.14 2.80 38.21
CA PHE A 328 -11.70 2.73 36.81
C PHE A 328 -11.07 1.37 36.50
N ALA A 329 -11.46 0.77 35.37
CA ALA A 329 -10.87 -0.46 34.89
C ALA A 329 -10.91 -0.56 33.36
N LEU A 330 -9.87 -1.16 32.78
CA LEU A 330 -9.92 -1.64 31.40
C LEU A 330 -10.98 -2.74 31.26
N THR A 331 -11.73 -2.73 30.17
CA THR A 331 -12.77 -3.72 29.92
C THR A 331 -12.24 -4.92 29.12
N GLU A 332 -13.09 -5.93 28.93
CA GLU A 332 -12.71 -7.10 28.15
C GLU A 332 -12.31 -6.74 26.71
N GLU A 333 -12.91 -5.71 26.12
CA GLU A 333 -12.58 -5.25 24.78
C GLU A 333 -11.16 -4.69 24.68
N ASP A 334 -10.69 -3.96 25.71
CA ASP A 334 -9.30 -3.52 25.82
C ASP A 334 -8.35 -4.73 25.93
N ILE A 335 -8.66 -5.67 26.83
CA ILE A 335 -7.78 -6.76 27.24
C ILE A 335 -7.74 -7.92 26.24
N LYS A 336 -8.86 -8.25 25.59
CA LYS A 336 -8.97 -9.38 24.66
C LYS A 336 -8.68 -8.97 23.22
N TYR A 337 -8.98 -7.71 22.85
CA TYR A 337 -8.90 -7.26 21.46
C TYR A 337 -7.84 -6.17 21.26
N LYS A 338 -8.09 -4.94 21.74
CA LYS A 338 -7.30 -3.76 21.34
C LYS A 338 -5.83 -3.88 21.74
N ILE A 339 -5.52 -4.12 23.01
CA ILE A 339 -4.13 -4.14 23.51
C ILE A 339 -3.32 -5.30 22.89
N PRO A 340 -3.79 -6.56 22.90
CA PRO A 340 -3.03 -7.66 22.30
C PRO A 340 -2.78 -7.48 20.80
N LEU A 341 -3.75 -6.93 20.05
CA LEU A 341 -3.62 -6.74 18.61
C LEU A 341 -2.70 -5.57 18.27
N ILE A 342 -2.73 -4.46 19.04
CA ILE A 342 -1.76 -3.37 18.89
C ILE A 342 -0.33 -3.87 19.14
N LYS A 343 -0.13 -4.77 20.12
CA LYS A 343 1.18 -5.40 20.37
C LYS A 343 1.62 -6.31 19.22
N GLN A 344 0.71 -7.10 18.66
CA GLN A 344 0.98 -7.93 17.48
C GLN A 344 1.36 -7.07 16.27
N ALA A 345 0.61 -5.99 16.01
CA ALA A 345 0.93 -5.02 14.98
C ALA A 345 2.32 -4.41 15.16
N ARG A 346 2.65 -3.96 16.38
CA ARG A 346 3.98 -3.42 16.70
C ARG A 346 5.09 -4.45 16.53
N ALA A 347 4.85 -5.73 16.81
CA ALA A 347 5.85 -6.77 16.56
C ALA A 347 6.07 -6.97 15.05
N ALA A 348 5.02 -6.89 14.24
CA ALA A 348 5.08 -7.06 12.79
C ALA A 348 5.80 -5.90 12.07
N THR A 349 5.91 -4.71 12.67
CA THR A 349 6.67 -3.59 12.08
C THR A 349 8.19 -3.81 12.06
N ASN A 350 8.68 -4.91 12.64
CA ASN A 350 10.10 -5.31 12.66
C ASN A 350 11.06 -4.19 13.10
N GLY A 351 10.72 -3.53 14.21
CA GLY A 351 11.55 -2.50 14.84
C GLY A 351 11.23 -1.06 14.41
N GLN A 352 10.32 -0.84 13.46
CA GLN A 352 9.81 0.50 13.17
C GLN A 352 8.82 0.95 14.26
N THR A 353 8.87 2.23 14.62
CA THR A 353 7.96 2.82 15.60
C THR A 353 6.52 2.81 15.08
N LEU A 354 5.59 2.29 15.89
CA LEU A 354 4.15 2.37 15.65
C LEU A 354 3.53 3.42 16.58
N ALA A 355 3.14 4.57 16.02
CA ALA A 355 2.51 5.65 16.78
C ALA A 355 1.04 5.30 17.09
N VAL A 356 0.67 5.34 18.38
CA VAL A 356 -0.70 5.03 18.83
C VAL A 356 -1.41 6.33 19.19
N VAL A 357 -2.52 6.61 18.52
CA VAL A 357 -3.43 7.72 18.80
C VAL A 357 -4.65 7.20 19.57
N ALA A 358 -5.19 7.98 20.51
CA ALA A 358 -6.39 7.60 21.25
C ALA A 358 -7.45 8.71 21.24
N SER A 359 -8.70 8.36 20.96
CA SER A 359 -9.84 9.28 21.04
C SER A 359 -10.98 8.68 21.87
N PRO A 360 -11.57 9.41 22.82
CA PRO A 360 -12.84 9.04 23.44
C PRO A 360 -14.02 9.48 22.56
N TYR A 361 -15.10 8.70 22.47
CA TYR A 361 -16.35 9.15 21.85
C TYR A 361 -17.36 9.68 22.87
N ALA A 362 -17.36 9.11 24.08
CA ALA A 362 -18.15 9.60 25.20
C ALA A 362 -17.44 9.35 26.53
N PRO A 363 -17.67 10.21 27.54
CA PRO A 363 -17.34 9.90 28.93
C PRO A 363 -18.29 8.81 29.47
N PRO A 364 -18.04 8.30 30.68
CA PRO A 364 -19.05 7.53 31.41
C PRO A 364 -20.40 8.25 31.48
N ALA A 365 -21.48 7.52 31.22
CA ALA A 365 -22.83 8.10 31.04
C ALA A 365 -23.29 8.95 32.22
N TRP A 366 -22.90 8.57 33.45
CA TRP A 366 -23.24 9.29 34.67
C TRP A 366 -22.63 10.69 34.76
N MET A 367 -21.61 11.00 33.95
CA MET A 367 -21.03 12.34 33.89
C MET A 367 -21.84 13.32 33.01
N LYS A 368 -22.67 12.82 32.09
CA LYS A 368 -23.43 13.64 31.14
C LYS A 368 -24.77 14.08 31.71
N VAL A 369 -25.27 15.24 31.27
CA VAL A 369 -26.57 15.78 31.71
C VAL A 369 -27.72 14.84 31.35
N ASN A 370 -27.68 14.23 30.17
CA ASN A 370 -28.70 13.27 29.73
C ASN A 370 -28.57 11.87 30.37
N GLY A 371 -27.51 11.60 31.13
CA GLY A 371 -27.27 10.30 31.78
C GLY A 371 -27.03 9.14 30.82
N LYS A 372 -26.66 9.41 29.56
CA LYS A 372 -26.49 8.40 28.50
C LYS A 372 -25.18 8.59 27.75
N ALA A 373 -24.60 7.50 27.24
CA ALA A 373 -23.41 7.58 26.40
C ALA A 373 -23.77 8.19 25.03
N GLU A 374 -24.88 7.76 24.45
CA GLU A 374 -25.44 8.29 23.22
C GLU A 374 -26.24 9.59 23.42
N GLY A 375 -26.48 10.29 22.30
CA GLY A 375 -27.17 11.56 22.27
C GLY A 375 -26.30 12.74 22.73
N GLY A 376 -26.33 13.81 21.93
CA GLY A 376 -25.62 15.05 22.19
C GLY A 376 -26.00 15.67 23.53
N SER A 377 -25.04 15.76 24.43
CA SER A 377 -25.22 16.31 25.77
C SER A 377 -23.88 16.69 26.39
N PRO A 378 -23.80 17.83 27.12
CA PRO A 378 -22.59 18.23 27.81
C PRO A 378 -22.41 17.46 29.12
N LEU A 379 -21.25 17.67 29.76
CA LEU A 379 -21.01 17.22 31.13
C LEU A 379 -21.92 17.96 32.13
N LYS A 380 -22.26 17.28 33.23
CA LYS A 380 -22.95 17.87 34.39
C LYS A 380 -22.10 18.96 35.03
N ASN A 381 -22.78 19.90 35.69
CA ASN A 381 -22.18 21.05 36.37
C ASN A 381 -21.33 21.90 35.39
N PRO A 382 -21.99 22.82 34.64
CA PRO A 382 -21.27 23.74 33.77
C PRO A 382 -20.25 24.56 34.58
N TYR A 383 -19.32 25.24 33.88
CA TYR A 383 -18.24 26.05 34.48
C TYR A 383 -17.10 25.24 35.12
N MET A 384 -16.60 24.22 34.42
CA MET A 384 -15.42 23.46 34.86
C MET A 384 -15.59 22.84 36.25
N GLY A 385 -16.78 22.31 36.56
CA GLY A 385 -17.09 21.66 37.84
C GLY A 385 -16.42 20.28 38.04
N PRO A 386 -16.81 19.52 39.09
CA PRO A 386 -16.15 18.27 39.44
C PRO A 386 -16.20 17.18 38.35
N TYR A 387 -17.20 17.20 37.47
CA TYR A 387 -17.30 16.25 36.35
C TYR A 387 -16.27 16.51 35.26
N PHE A 388 -15.87 17.77 35.03
CA PHE A 388 -14.76 18.09 34.10
C PHE A 388 -13.44 17.56 34.67
N LYS A 389 -13.14 17.82 35.96
CA LYS A 389 -11.96 17.23 36.61
C LYS A 389 -11.97 15.70 36.51
N SER A 390 -13.11 15.08 36.83
CA SER A 390 -13.30 13.63 36.76
C SER A 390 -13.07 13.08 35.33
N TYR A 391 -13.52 13.80 34.30
CA TYR A 391 -13.25 13.43 32.91
C TYR A 391 -11.76 13.56 32.56
N SER A 392 -11.06 14.59 33.03
CA SER A 392 -9.60 14.68 32.91
C SER A 392 -8.92 13.47 33.57
N ASP A 393 -9.30 13.13 34.80
CA ASP A 393 -8.74 11.97 35.51
C ASP A 393 -9.03 10.66 34.77
N TYR A 394 -10.21 10.52 34.15
CA TYR A 394 -10.58 9.37 33.31
C TYR A 394 -9.64 9.20 32.11
N LEU A 395 -9.36 10.27 31.37
CA LEU A 395 -8.46 10.24 30.21
C LEU A 395 -7.02 9.89 30.63
N ILE A 396 -6.52 10.52 31.70
CA ILE A 396 -5.17 10.26 32.20
C ILE A 396 -5.02 8.83 32.72
N LYS A 397 -6.00 8.32 33.49
CA LYS A 397 -5.98 6.92 33.94
C LYS A 397 -5.96 5.96 32.77
N TRP A 398 -6.74 6.22 31.72
CA TRP A 398 -6.71 5.36 30.54
C TRP A 398 -5.32 5.31 29.90
N VAL A 399 -4.66 6.47 29.72
CA VAL A 399 -3.28 6.54 29.20
C VAL A 399 -2.30 5.77 30.10
N GLU A 400 -2.42 5.93 31.42
CA GLU A 400 -1.58 5.24 32.41
C GLU A 400 -1.76 3.72 32.35
N HIS A 401 -3.00 3.24 32.24
CA HIS A 401 -3.30 1.81 32.13
C HIS A 401 -2.78 1.22 30.82
N TYR A 402 -2.93 1.90 29.68
CA TYR A 402 -2.35 1.47 28.40
C TYR A 402 -0.82 1.47 28.43
N HIS A 403 -0.21 2.50 29.02
CA HIS A 403 1.24 2.58 29.21
C HIS A 403 1.75 1.43 30.10
N ALA A 404 1.07 1.12 31.21
CA ALA A 404 1.41 -0.01 32.08
C ALA A 404 1.30 -1.36 31.37
N GLN A 405 0.44 -1.46 30.36
CA GLN A 405 0.35 -2.62 29.47
C GLN A 405 1.41 -2.60 28.36
N GLY A 406 2.34 -1.65 28.32
CA GLY A 406 3.38 -1.54 27.30
C GLY A 406 2.89 -0.95 25.98
N VAL A 407 1.76 -0.24 25.98
CA VAL A 407 1.22 0.50 24.83
C VAL A 407 1.28 1.99 25.14
N PRO A 408 2.45 2.65 24.98
CA PRO A 408 2.54 4.10 25.13
C PRO A 408 1.70 4.80 24.05
N ILE A 409 1.07 5.91 24.43
CA ILE A 409 0.19 6.71 23.58
C ILE A 409 0.98 7.90 23.04
N TRP A 410 1.14 7.93 21.71
CA TRP A 410 1.82 9.01 21.01
C TRP A 410 1.00 10.30 21.02
N GLY A 411 -0.31 10.21 20.77
CA GLY A 411 -1.21 11.36 20.78
C GLY A 411 -2.62 11.00 21.25
N MET A 412 -3.36 11.99 21.75
CA MET A 412 -4.75 11.83 22.12
C MET A 412 -5.58 13.07 21.82
N THR A 413 -6.88 12.86 21.62
CA THR A 413 -7.87 13.94 21.46
C THR A 413 -8.75 14.05 22.71
N ILE A 414 -9.48 15.17 22.84
CA ILE A 414 -10.37 15.42 23.99
C ILE A 414 -11.71 14.68 23.84
N GLY A 415 -12.13 14.44 22.60
CA GLY A 415 -13.42 13.85 22.25
C GLY A 415 -13.57 13.85 20.75
N ALA A 416 -14.03 12.73 20.18
CA ALA A 416 -14.38 12.63 18.78
C ALA A 416 -15.70 13.38 18.52
N ARG A 417 -15.72 14.19 17.45
CA ARG A 417 -16.85 14.98 16.96
C ARG A 417 -17.64 15.75 18.03
N PRO A 418 -16.95 16.56 18.85
CA PRO A 418 -17.53 17.21 20.02
C PRO A 418 -18.57 18.27 19.66
N TYR A 419 -18.62 18.73 18.41
CA TYR A 419 -19.60 19.71 17.94
C TYR A 419 -20.62 19.10 16.98
N GLU A 420 -20.19 18.50 15.86
CA GLU A 420 -21.08 18.02 14.79
C GLU A 420 -22.12 17.04 15.35
N THR A 421 -21.65 16.02 16.06
CA THR A 421 -22.52 14.99 16.65
C THR A 421 -22.85 15.28 18.11
N GLY A 422 -21.91 15.92 18.83
CA GLY A 422 -22.09 16.33 20.22
C GLY A 422 -23.26 17.30 20.41
N SER A 423 -23.60 18.12 19.41
CA SER A 423 -24.72 19.07 19.50
C SER A 423 -26.08 18.48 19.13
N VAL A 424 -26.12 17.25 18.59
CA VAL A 424 -27.37 16.60 18.15
C VAL A 424 -27.96 15.76 19.28
N LYS A 425 -29.00 16.27 19.94
CA LYS A 425 -29.61 15.65 21.13
C LYS A 425 -29.99 14.17 20.98
N LEU A 426 -30.47 13.78 19.80
CA LEU A 426 -30.92 12.41 19.51
C LEU A 426 -29.93 11.67 18.59
N PHE A 427 -28.65 12.05 18.60
CA PHE A 427 -27.64 11.33 17.84
C PHE A 427 -27.57 9.86 18.29
N PRO A 428 -27.57 8.88 17.36
CA PRO A 428 -27.82 7.49 17.70
C PRO A 428 -26.62 6.77 18.34
N THR A 429 -25.48 7.43 18.47
CA THR A 429 -24.22 6.83 18.95
C THR A 429 -23.58 7.68 20.04
N GLN A 430 -22.51 7.16 20.64
CA GLN A 430 -21.76 7.79 21.72
C GLN A 430 -21.20 9.16 21.30
N THR A 431 -21.50 10.19 22.09
CA THR A 431 -21.01 11.56 21.86
C THR A 431 -20.74 12.31 23.16
N LEU A 432 -19.95 13.38 23.07
CA LEU A 432 -19.81 14.39 24.11
C LEU A 432 -19.95 15.77 23.49
N GLN A 433 -20.89 16.59 23.98
CA GLN A 433 -20.94 17.98 23.55
C GLN A 433 -19.86 18.78 24.25
N MET A 434 -19.00 19.45 23.47
CA MET A 434 -18.04 20.42 24.00
C MET A 434 -17.69 21.45 22.92
N ASN A 435 -18.01 22.73 23.17
CA ASN A 435 -17.64 23.80 22.23
C ASN A 435 -16.16 24.23 22.41
N ALA A 436 -15.67 25.11 21.53
CA ALA A 436 -14.28 25.56 21.54
C ALA A 436 -13.84 26.21 22.85
N THR A 437 -14.71 27.04 23.46
CA THR A 437 -14.42 27.73 24.73
C THR A 437 -14.35 26.74 25.88
N GLU A 438 -15.27 25.77 25.92
CA GLU A 438 -15.26 24.71 26.93
C GLU A 438 -14.03 23.79 26.79
N GLN A 439 -13.62 23.45 25.55
CA GLN A 439 -12.37 22.72 25.33
C GLN A 439 -11.15 23.50 25.85
N ARG A 440 -11.04 24.80 25.52
CA ARG A 440 -9.97 25.66 26.05
C ARG A 440 -9.94 25.63 27.58
N ASP A 441 -11.07 25.90 28.21
CA ASP A 441 -11.16 26.01 29.67
C ASP A 441 -10.91 24.66 30.35
N PHE A 442 -11.30 23.55 29.71
CA PHE A 442 -11.00 22.19 30.18
C PHE A 442 -9.51 21.88 30.13
N ILE A 443 -8.82 22.24 29.04
CA ILE A 443 -7.36 22.08 28.92
C ILE A 443 -6.66 22.93 29.98
N LEU A 444 -7.04 24.20 30.10
CA LEU A 444 -6.43 25.14 31.02
C LEU A 444 -6.59 24.72 32.49
N SER A 445 -7.80 24.33 32.87
CA SER A 445 -8.14 24.08 34.27
C SER A 445 -7.73 22.69 34.75
N TYR A 446 -7.75 21.70 33.87
CA TYR A 446 -7.59 20.30 34.26
C TYR A 446 -6.62 19.52 33.37
N LEU A 447 -6.96 19.31 32.09
CA LEU A 447 -6.29 18.28 31.29
C LEU A 447 -4.80 18.58 31.07
N GLY A 448 -4.43 19.83 30.76
CA GLY A 448 -3.03 20.20 30.54
C GLY A 448 -2.16 19.95 31.77
N ILE A 449 -2.64 20.34 32.96
CA ILE A 449 -1.93 20.12 34.22
C ILE A 449 -1.86 18.62 34.56
N ALA A 450 -2.95 17.88 34.34
CA ALA A 450 -3.00 16.45 34.63
C ALA A 450 -2.05 15.65 33.73
N MET A 451 -1.95 16.01 32.44
CA MET A 451 -0.96 15.44 31.53
C MET A 451 0.47 15.66 32.01
N GLN A 452 0.84 16.89 32.39
CA GLN A 452 2.20 17.20 32.85
C GLN A 452 2.59 16.47 34.15
N ARG A 453 1.61 16.17 35.01
CA ARG A 453 1.84 15.43 36.26
C ARG A 453 1.99 13.92 36.06
N SER A 454 1.37 13.36 35.02
CA SER A 454 1.44 11.93 34.75
C SER A 454 2.72 11.57 34.00
N ALA A 455 3.50 10.65 34.56
CA ALA A 455 4.71 10.15 33.91
C ALA A 455 4.42 9.48 32.56
N ALA A 456 3.22 8.90 32.40
CA ALA A 456 2.79 8.23 31.17
C ALA A 456 2.27 9.22 30.12
N ALA A 457 1.60 10.30 30.53
CA ALA A 457 0.93 11.23 29.60
C ALA A 457 1.70 12.52 29.30
N LYS A 458 2.74 12.88 30.08
CA LYS A 458 3.47 14.16 29.91
C LYS A 458 4.07 14.39 28.52
N ASN A 459 4.34 13.32 27.78
CA ASN A 459 4.91 13.36 26.43
C ASN A 459 3.86 13.07 25.33
N THR A 460 2.63 12.73 25.71
CA THR A 460 1.54 12.47 24.76
C THR A 460 1.14 13.79 24.09
N LYS A 461 1.02 13.78 22.76
CA LYS A 461 0.60 14.95 21.97
C LYS A 461 -0.89 15.16 22.15
N LEU A 462 -1.28 16.34 22.62
CA LEU A 462 -2.70 16.73 22.71
C LEU A 462 -3.15 17.36 21.40
N MET A 463 -4.23 16.83 20.83
CA MET A 463 -4.88 17.37 19.64
C MET A 463 -6.29 17.89 19.98
N ILE A 464 -6.62 19.05 19.42
CA ILE A 464 -7.94 19.69 19.54
C ILE A 464 -8.79 19.43 18.29
N VAL A 465 -10.08 19.78 18.34
CA VAL A 465 -11.08 19.56 17.28
C VAL A 465 -11.55 18.10 17.20
N ASP A 466 -10.82 17.22 16.50
CA ASP A 466 -11.22 15.82 16.17
C ASP A 466 -12.62 15.73 15.58
N ASP A 467 -12.90 16.61 14.62
CA ASP A 467 -14.20 16.83 13.95
C ASP A 467 -13.95 17.33 12.50
N GLY A 468 -15.01 17.75 11.80
CA GLY A 468 -14.94 18.36 10.48
C GLY A 468 -14.04 19.61 10.41
N ARG A 469 -13.40 19.82 9.25
CA ARG A 469 -12.40 20.89 9.06
C ARG A 469 -12.98 22.31 9.08
N GLU A 470 -14.29 22.46 8.88
CA GLU A 470 -15.02 23.73 8.97
C GLU A 470 -14.87 24.39 10.36
N LEU A 471 -14.52 23.61 11.39
CA LEU A 471 -14.31 24.11 12.76
C LEU A 471 -12.89 24.62 13.02
N LEU A 472 -11.93 24.34 12.13
CA LEU A 472 -10.49 24.58 12.41
C LEU A 472 -10.18 26.03 12.75
N GLN A 473 -10.76 26.98 12.02
CA GLN A 473 -10.48 28.41 12.22
C GLN A 473 -11.03 28.90 13.57
N GLU A 474 -12.30 28.58 13.89
CA GLU A 474 -12.91 28.99 15.15
C GLU A 474 -12.22 28.34 16.35
N TRP A 475 -11.91 27.04 16.27
CA TRP A 475 -11.23 26.33 17.35
C TRP A 475 -9.79 26.80 17.51
N GLY A 476 -9.06 27.00 16.41
CA GLY A 476 -7.71 27.55 16.42
C GLY A 476 -7.67 28.90 17.13
N TYR A 477 -8.53 29.84 16.70
CA TYR A 477 -8.64 31.15 17.33
C TYR A 477 -9.04 31.06 18.81
N SER A 478 -10.14 30.36 19.12
CA SER A 478 -10.72 30.35 20.46
C SER A 478 -9.83 29.66 21.50
N ILE A 479 -9.15 28.59 21.11
CA ILE A 479 -8.35 27.76 22.01
C ILE A 479 -6.90 28.26 22.10
N LEU A 480 -6.25 28.53 20.96
CA LEU A 480 -4.81 28.83 20.92
C LEU A 480 -4.48 30.29 21.24
N SER A 481 -5.49 31.18 21.33
CA SER A 481 -5.30 32.54 21.83
C SER A 481 -4.89 32.58 23.32
N ASP A 482 -5.16 31.52 24.09
CA ASP A 482 -4.62 31.37 25.44
C ASP A 482 -3.21 30.76 25.39
N GLY A 483 -2.22 31.51 25.87
CA GLY A 483 -0.81 31.09 25.78
C GLY A 483 -0.48 29.80 26.53
N MET A 484 -1.15 29.52 27.66
CA MET A 484 -0.93 28.28 28.42
C MET A 484 -1.55 27.09 27.69
N VAL A 485 -2.76 27.24 27.18
CA VAL A 485 -3.42 26.19 26.39
C VAL A 485 -2.68 25.92 25.09
N ASN A 486 -2.17 26.96 24.44
CA ASN A 486 -1.34 26.83 23.26
C ASN A 486 -0.06 25.99 23.51
N MET A 487 0.55 26.10 24.69
CA MET A 487 1.71 25.26 25.06
C MET A 487 1.35 23.79 25.29
N TYR A 488 0.14 23.50 25.80
CA TYR A 488 -0.32 22.13 25.99
C TYR A 488 -0.75 21.47 24.68
N THR A 489 -1.25 22.24 23.72
CA THR A 489 -1.78 21.74 22.45
C THR A 489 -0.66 21.56 21.41
N SER A 490 -0.57 20.36 20.85
CA SER A 490 0.46 20.01 19.86
C SER A 490 -0.04 20.15 18.41
N GLY A 491 -1.34 20.02 18.16
CA GLY A 491 -1.89 20.04 16.82
C GLY A 491 -3.41 19.96 16.78
N PHE A 492 -3.94 19.80 15.56
CA PHE A 492 -5.35 19.64 15.25
C PHE A 492 -5.62 18.22 14.77
N ALA A 493 -6.73 17.64 15.20
CA ALA A 493 -7.28 16.40 14.66
C ALA A 493 -8.45 16.73 13.72
N VAL A 494 -8.46 16.12 12.54
CA VAL A 494 -9.43 16.42 11.46
C VAL A 494 -10.12 15.14 11.00
N GLN A 495 -11.42 15.19 10.76
CA GLN A 495 -12.22 14.07 10.24
C GLN A 495 -12.91 14.42 8.91
N GLN A 496 -13.18 13.38 8.10
CA GLN A 496 -13.73 13.51 6.75
C GLN A 496 -15.13 14.09 6.63
N TYR A 497 -15.97 13.97 7.66
CA TYR A 497 -17.41 14.19 7.53
C TYR A 497 -17.81 15.65 7.19
N GLY A 498 -16.87 16.59 7.34
CA GLY A 498 -17.02 18.00 6.94
C GLY A 498 -16.55 18.34 5.52
N ASP A 499 -15.89 17.42 4.81
CA ASP A 499 -15.19 17.70 3.54
C ASP A 499 -16.16 18.11 2.40
N ASP A 500 -17.43 17.71 2.46
CA ASP A 500 -18.45 18.12 1.48
C ASP A 500 -18.86 19.61 1.66
N TYR A 501 -18.60 20.20 2.83
CA TYR A 501 -18.98 21.57 3.18
C TYR A 501 -17.81 22.55 3.17
N SER A 502 -16.58 22.04 3.18
CA SER A 502 -15.38 22.83 3.42
C SER A 502 -14.19 22.33 2.60
N ALA A 503 -13.51 23.27 1.96
CA ALA A 503 -12.43 22.96 1.05
C ALA A 503 -11.13 22.62 1.83
N PRO A 504 -10.25 21.77 1.28
CA PRO A 504 -8.95 21.46 1.88
C PRO A 504 -8.11 22.68 2.30
N ILE A 505 -8.31 23.82 1.62
CA ILE A 505 -7.63 25.10 1.88
C ILE A 505 -7.83 25.63 3.31
N ASP A 506 -8.89 25.24 4.02
CA ASP A 506 -9.11 25.68 5.41
C ASP A 506 -7.97 25.24 6.34
N THR A 507 -7.38 24.07 6.08
CA THR A 507 -6.19 23.59 6.80
C THR A 507 -4.99 24.49 6.54
N TRP A 508 -4.79 24.92 5.29
CA TRP A 508 -3.72 25.85 4.92
C TRP A 508 -3.90 27.22 5.60
N VAL A 509 -5.13 27.76 5.64
CA VAL A 509 -5.42 29.03 6.33
C VAL A 509 -5.01 28.95 7.79
N VAL A 510 -5.40 27.89 8.50
CA VAL A 510 -5.06 27.71 9.92
C VAL A 510 -3.56 27.49 10.11
N HIS A 511 -2.92 26.73 9.21
CA HIS A 511 -1.46 26.56 9.22
C HIS A 511 -0.74 27.92 9.13
N THR A 512 -1.19 28.85 8.27
CA THR A 512 -0.55 30.17 8.17
C THR A 512 -0.64 30.99 9.46
N GLN A 513 -1.68 30.76 10.27
CA GLN A 513 -1.91 31.41 11.56
C GLN A 513 -1.16 30.72 12.71
N HIS A 514 -0.97 29.39 12.62
CA HIS A 514 -0.42 28.54 13.69
C HIS A 514 0.63 27.55 13.15
N ARG A 515 1.75 28.07 12.62
CA ARG A 515 2.78 27.27 11.93
C ARG A 515 3.49 26.23 12.80
N ASP A 516 3.44 26.36 14.13
CA ASP A 516 4.04 25.42 15.07
C ASP A 516 3.13 24.20 15.36
N LYS A 517 1.90 24.19 14.83
CA LYS A 517 0.91 23.13 15.04
C LYS A 517 0.83 22.21 13.84
N PHE A 518 0.78 20.91 14.12
CA PHE A 518 0.56 19.89 13.08
C PHE A 518 -0.94 19.65 12.87
N PHE A 519 -1.29 19.04 11.73
CA PHE A 519 -2.63 18.55 11.44
C PHE A 519 -2.58 17.04 11.21
N LEU A 520 -3.40 16.29 11.93
CA LEU A 520 -3.55 14.85 11.74
C LEU A 520 -4.97 14.55 11.29
N TYR A 521 -5.11 13.90 10.14
CA TYR A 521 -6.41 13.44 9.67
C TYR A 521 -6.71 12.10 10.37
N THR A 522 -7.52 12.18 11.43
CA THR A 522 -7.70 11.12 12.44
C THR A 522 -8.82 10.14 12.13
N GLU A 523 -9.65 10.43 11.12
CA GLU A 523 -10.75 9.55 10.73
C GLU A 523 -11.22 9.81 9.30
N ALA A 524 -11.15 8.77 8.48
CA ALA A 524 -11.84 8.69 7.21
C ALA A 524 -12.64 7.39 7.16
N ALA A 525 -13.81 7.39 6.55
CA ALA A 525 -14.62 6.18 6.41
C ALA A 525 -15.18 6.10 5.00
N THR A 526 -15.92 5.04 4.69
CA THR A 526 -16.80 5.01 3.51
C THR A 526 -17.98 4.09 3.79
N GLY A 527 -19.04 4.24 2.99
CA GLY A 527 -20.29 3.50 3.22
C GLY A 527 -21.14 4.02 4.37
N TRP A 528 -20.90 5.25 4.84
CA TRP A 528 -21.77 5.90 5.82
C TRP A 528 -22.97 6.63 5.19
N THR A 529 -22.95 6.88 3.88
CA THR A 529 -24.00 7.61 3.18
C THR A 529 -25.16 6.72 2.78
N ASP A 530 -26.37 7.27 2.77
CA ASP A 530 -27.60 6.54 2.42
C ASP A 530 -27.63 6.05 0.96
N TYR A 531 -26.86 6.70 0.08
CA TYR A 531 -26.80 6.34 -1.34
C TYR A 531 -26.07 5.02 -1.58
N TYR A 532 -24.99 4.78 -0.83
CA TYR A 532 -24.17 3.59 -0.97
C TYR A 532 -23.72 3.08 0.40
N PRO A 533 -24.65 2.59 1.25
CA PRO A 533 -24.33 2.21 2.61
C PRO A 533 -23.60 0.87 2.68
N GLY A 534 -22.82 0.68 3.75
CA GLY A 534 -22.18 -0.59 4.09
C GLY A 534 -21.13 -1.05 3.10
N VAL A 535 -20.76 -2.34 3.20
CA VAL A 535 -19.71 -2.96 2.39
C VAL A 535 -20.10 -3.03 0.91
N LYS A 536 -19.19 -2.60 0.03
CA LYS A 536 -19.32 -2.71 -1.43
C LYS A 536 -18.08 -3.43 -1.96
N MET A 537 -18.15 -4.75 -1.98
CA MET A 537 -17.03 -5.63 -2.34
C MET A 537 -16.44 -5.27 -3.70
N GLY A 538 -15.21 -4.79 -3.74
CA GLY A 538 -14.44 -4.50 -4.95
C GLY A 538 -14.72 -3.15 -5.60
N TRP A 539 -15.53 -2.27 -5.00
CA TRP A 539 -16.00 -1.05 -5.66
C TRP A 539 -14.90 0.01 -5.79
N TRP A 540 -14.50 0.31 -7.02
CA TRP A 540 -13.35 1.16 -7.32
C TRP A 540 -13.55 2.64 -6.90
N ASN A 541 -14.76 3.19 -7.03
CA ASN A 541 -15.04 4.60 -6.69
C ASN A 541 -14.65 4.97 -5.25
N ARG A 542 -14.68 4.01 -4.32
CA ARG A 542 -14.26 4.23 -2.93
C ARG A 542 -12.75 4.44 -2.82
N ALA A 543 -11.97 3.71 -3.62
CA ALA A 543 -10.53 3.89 -3.68
C ALA A 543 -10.13 5.21 -4.34
N ASP A 544 -10.81 5.63 -5.41
CA ASP A 544 -10.57 6.95 -6.03
C ASP A 544 -10.77 8.07 -5.01
N ARG A 545 -11.87 8.02 -4.25
CA ARG A 545 -12.15 9.01 -3.19
C ARG A 545 -11.08 9.04 -2.10
N TYR A 546 -10.53 7.88 -1.73
CA TYR A 546 -9.42 7.80 -0.76
C TYR A 546 -8.13 8.38 -1.33
N MET A 547 -7.81 8.09 -2.59
CA MET A 547 -6.66 8.67 -3.26
C MET A 547 -6.77 10.20 -3.36
N MET A 548 -7.90 10.71 -3.86
CA MET A 548 -8.16 12.17 -3.91
C MET A 548 -8.02 12.79 -2.52
N SER A 549 -8.71 12.25 -1.52
CA SER A 549 -8.66 12.77 -0.15
C SER A 549 -7.24 12.80 0.41
N MET A 550 -6.44 11.74 0.24
CA MET A 550 -5.05 11.74 0.74
C MET A 550 -4.17 12.74 -0.02
N ILE A 551 -4.28 12.83 -1.34
CA ILE A 551 -3.53 13.81 -2.16
C ILE A 551 -3.87 15.23 -1.70
N GLU A 552 -5.15 15.57 -1.65
CA GLU A 552 -5.64 16.90 -1.27
C GLU A 552 -5.20 17.29 0.15
N ASN A 553 -5.41 16.41 1.13
CA ASN A 553 -5.08 16.70 2.53
C ASN A 553 -3.57 16.91 2.71
N ILE A 554 -2.74 16.03 2.16
CA ILE A 554 -1.27 16.16 2.26
C ILE A 554 -0.79 17.42 1.53
N SER A 555 -1.40 17.76 0.40
CA SER A 555 -1.09 19.00 -0.32
C SER A 555 -1.48 20.26 0.48
N GLN A 556 -2.31 20.14 1.52
CA GLN A 556 -2.76 21.22 2.39
C GLN A 556 -2.30 21.06 3.85
N TRP A 557 -1.02 20.71 4.05
CA TRP A 557 -0.33 20.70 5.37
C TRP A 557 -0.76 19.61 6.36
N VAL A 558 -1.54 18.61 5.93
CA VAL A 558 -1.80 17.44 6.78
C VAL A 558 -0.55 16.55 6.90
N ASN A 559 -0.21 16.19 8.13
CA ASN A 559 1.00 15.44 8.49
C ASN A 559 0.77 13.92 8.50
N GLY A 560 -0.47 13.43 8.50
CA GLY A 560 -0.76 12.00 8.49
C GLY A 560 -2.24 11.71 8.30
N TRP A 561 -2.56 10.47 7.97
CA TRP A 561 -3.91 10.07 7.58
C TRP A 561 -4.27 8.69 8.13
N ILE A 562 -5.40 8.61 8.86
CA ILE A 562 -5.84 7.43 9.57
C ILE A 562 -7.24 7.04 9.10
N ASP A 563 -7.35 5.85 8.51
CA ASP A 563 -8.62 5.18 8.21
C ASP A 563 -9.39 4.87 9.50
N PHE A 564 -10.72 4.78 9.40
CA PHE A 564 -11.56 4.42 10.53
C PHE A 564 -11.44 2.92 10.83
N ASN A 565 -12.38 2.07 10.41
CA ASN A 565 -12.29 0.65 10.71
C ASN A 565 -11.32 -0.06 9.75
N MET A 566 -10.16 -0.52 10.25
CA MET A 566 -9.23 -1.30 9.43
C MET A 566 -9.83 -2.61 8.94
N VAL A 567 -10.70 -3.22 9.75
CA VAL A 567 -11.27 -4.53 9.47
C VAL A 567 -12.75 -4.57 9.87
N LEU A 568 -13.61 -4.92 8.94
CA LEU A 568 -15.03 -5.22 9.20
C LEU A 568 -15.39 -6.60 8.66
N ASP A 569 -16.56 -7.12 9.05
CA ASP A 569 -17.12 -8.33 8.44
C ASP A 569 -17.84 -8.02 7.12
N VAL A 570 -18.35 -9.05 6.44
CA VAL A 570 -19.11 -8.93 5.19
C VAL A 570 -20.39 -8.08 5.30
N ASN A 571 -20.86 -7.78 6.52
CA ASN A 571 -22.02 -6.92 6.79
C ASN A 571 -21.60 -5.50 7.21
N GLY A 572 -20.30 -5.19 7.26
CA GLY A 572 -19.80 -3.88 7.66
C GLY A 572 -19.85 -3.63 9.17
N GLY A 573 -19.83 -4.68 10.00
CA GLY A 573 -19.91 -4.59 11.45
C GLY A 573 -18.81 -5.37 12.20
N PRO A 574 -19.03 -5.71 13.48
CA PRO A 574 -20.25 -5.46 14.27
C PRO A 574 -20.44 -4.01 14.72
N SER A 575 -21.70 -3.61 14.94
CA SER A 575 -22.07 -2.31 15.50
C SER A 575 -23.30 -2.46 16.39
N TRP A 576 -23.23 -1.99 17.64
CA TRP A 576 -24.39 -1.96 18.55
C TRP A 576 -25.48 -0.99 18.07
N ALA A 577 -25.08 0.03 17.30
CA ALA A 577 -25.96 1.06 16.77
C ALA A 577 -26.51 0.71 15.37
N ASN A 578 -26.33 -0.54 14.91
CA ASN A 578 -26.67 -0.98 13.55
C ASN A 578 -26.05 -0.10 12.45
N SER A 579 -24.89 0.51 12.72
CA SER A 579 -24.11 1.21 11.70
C SER A 579 -23.40 0.17 10.83
N SER A 580 -23.40 0.38 9.51
CA SER A 580 -22.70 -0.49 8.56
C SER A 580 -21.88 0.38 7.61
N TYR A 581 -20.56 0.29 7.71
CA TYR A 581 -19.60 0.99 6.85
C TYR A 581 -18.81 -0.03 6.00
N ASP A 582 -17.96 0.46 5.10
CA ASP A 582 -16.90 -0.36 4.48
C ASP A 582 -15.59 -0.26 5.28
N ALA A 583 -14.66 -1.14 4.94
CA ALA A 583 -13.29 -1.13 5.44
C ALA A 583 -12.30 -1.52 4.33
N PRO A 584 -11.00 -1.19 4.44
CA PRO A 584 -10.01 -1.64 3.48
C PRO A 584 -9.84 -3.17 3.43
N ILE A 585 -10.13 -3.87 4.53
CA ILE A 585 -10.16 -5.34 4.56
C ILE A 585 -11.49 -5.85 5.15
N ILE A 586 -12.09 -6.81 4.46
CA ILE A 586 -13.33 -7.48 4.87
C ILE A 586 -13.07 -8.93 5.27
N VAL A 587 -13.47 -9.33 6.47
CA VAL A 587 -13.30 -10.69 6.98
C VAL A 587 -14.54 -11.55 6.72
N ASN A 588 -14.30 -12.77 6.25
CA ASN A 588 -15.28 -13.84 6.22
C ASN A 588 -14.84 -14.96 7.17
N ALA A 589 -15.35 -14.89 8.41
CA ALA A 589 -15.00 -15.84 9.45
C ALA A 589 -15.41 -17.28 9.10
N THR A 590 -16.50 -17.48 8.34
CA THR A 590 -16.98 -18.81 7.96
C THR A 590 -15.99 -19.53 7.04
N SER A 591 -15.43 -18.81 6.05
CA SER A 591 -14.41 -19.37 5.15
C SER A 591 -12.98 -19.24 5.68
N GLN A 592 -12.78 -18.54 6.80
CA GLN A 592 -11.44 -18.22 7.34
C GLN A 592 -10.58 -17.46 6.32
N GLU A 593 -11.24 -16.60 5.55
CA GLU A 593 -10.64 -15.73 4.53
C GLU A 593 -10.80 -14.26 4.91
N PHE A 594 -9.98 -13.42 4.31
CA PHE A 594 -10.19 -11.99 4.28
C PHE A 594 -9.95 -11.44 2.87
N TYR A 595 -10.59 -10.32 2.58
CA TYR A 595 -10.67 -9.73 1.25
C TYR A 595 -10.08 -8.33 1.30
N LYS A 596 -8.99 -8.10 0.55
CA LYS A 596 -8.38 -6.78 0.40
C LYS A 596 -9.16 -6.00 -0.66
N GLN A 597 -9.83 -4.95 -0.21
CA GLN A 597 -10.61 -4.04 -1.06
C GLN A 597 -9.67 -3.11 -1.84
N PRO A 598 -10.11 -2.49 -2.95
CA PRO A 598 -9.37 -1.41 -3.63
C PRO A 598 -8.86 -0.32 -2.67
N LEU A 599 -9.64 -0.02 -1.63
CA LEU A 599 -9.28 0.88 -0.52
C LEU A 599 -7.93 0.56 0.14
N TYR A 600 -7.63 -0.73 0.38
CA TYR A 600 -6.35 -1.13 0.97
C TYR A 600 -5.19 -0.72 0.08
N TYR A 601 -5.32 -0.93 -1.23
CA TYR A 601 -4.27 -0.60 -2.19
C TYR A 601 -4.09 0.92 -2.33
N ALA A 602 -5.18 1.69 -2.30
CA ALA A 602 -5.12 3.15 -2.26
C ALA A 602 -4.26 3.65 -1.10
N ILE A 603 -4.52 3.20 0.14
CA ILE A 603 -3.70 3.61 1.30
C ILE A 603 -2.27 3.05 1.20
N ALA A 604 -2.09 1.88 0.60
CA ALA A 604 -0.76 1.29 0.40
C ALA A 604 0.13 2.12 -0.54
N HIS A 605 -0.42 2.83 -1.54
CA HIS A 605 0.32 3.77 -2.39
C HIS A 605 0.97 4.92 -1.59
N PHE A 606 0.45 5.25 -0.41
CA PHE A 606 1.02 6.23 0.51
C PHE A 606 1.86 5.55 1.58
N SER A 607 1.22 4.73 2.40
CA SER A 607 1.82 4.11 3.60
C SER A 607 3.09 3.33 3.28
N LYS A 608 3.14 2.57 2.18
CA LYS A 608 4.32 1.77 1.83
C LYS A 608 5.53 2.64 1.48
N PHE A 609 5.29 3.74 0.77
CA PHE A 609 6.34 4.45 0.05
C PHE A 609 6.73 5.77 0.71
N ILE A 610 5.80 6.48 1.35
CA ILE A 610 6.06 7.68 2.15
C ILE A 610 6.22 7.26 3.62
N ARG A 611 7.46 7.23 4.10
CA ARG A 611 7.80 6.73 5.44
C ARG A 611 7.78 7.87 6.49
N PRO A 612 7.59 7.56 7.79
CA PRO A 612 7.65 8.57 8.84
C PRO A 612 8.94 9.40 8.76
N GLY A 613 8.80 10.72 8.92
CA GLY A 613 9.91 11.66 8.77
C GLY A 613 10.16 12.10 7.32
N ALA A 614 9.39 11.62 6.35
CA ALA A 614 9.42 12.15 4.98
C ALA A 614 8.96 13.61 4.96
N ILE A 615 9.53 14.40 4.06
CA ILE A 615 9.18 15.82 3.90
C ILE A 615 8.36 15.99 2.62
N LYS A 616 7.15 16.54 2.73
CA LYS A 616 6.33 16.93 1.58
C LYS A 616 7.04 18.02 0.78
N ILE A 617 6.99 17.93 -0.54
CA ILE A 617 7.60 18.90 -1.46
C ILE A 617 6.58 19.46 -2.44
N ARG A 618 6.83 20.66 -2.97
CA ARG A 618 5.93 21.31 -3.91
C ARG A 618 6.09 20.78 -5.32
N LEU A 619 4.96 20.72 -5.99
CA LEU A 619 4.82 20.36 -7.39
C LEU A 619 4.25 21.56 -8.15
N SER A 620 4.56 21.65 -9.43
CA SER A 620 3.91 22.54 -10.38
C SER A 620 3.73 21.81 -11.70
N ASP A 621 2.58 21.97 -12.33
CA ASP A 621 2.27 21.43 -13.64
C ASP A 621 2.11 22.52 -14.70
N ASN A 622 2.11 22.11 -15.97
CA ASN A 622 2.01 23.01 -17.14
C ASN A 622 0.60 23.10 -17.73
N ASP A 623 -0.36 22.31 -17.21
CA ASP A 623 -1.76 22.26 -17.62
C ASP A 623 -2.60 21.88 -16.40
N ASP A 624 -3.87 22.25 -16.35
CA ASP A 624 -4.80 21.84 -15.29
C ASP A 624 -5.68 20.69 -15.84
N LEU A 625 -5.07 19.51 -16.00
CA LEU A 625 -5.84 18.30 -16.32
C LEU A 625 -6.64 17.87 -15.09
N VAL A 626 -7.92 18.26 -15.04
CA VAL A 626 -8.86 18.00 -13.93
C VAL A 626 -8.90 16.52 -13.49
N GLU A 627 -8.55 15.59 -14.38
CA GLU A 627 -8.58 14.15 -14.09
C GLU A 627 -7.32 13.65 -13.37
N ILE A 628 -6.21 14.40 -13.41
CA ILE A 628 -4.93 14.05 -12.76
C ILE A 628 -4.74 14.83 -11.47
N GLU A 629 -4.48 14.08 -10.40
CA GLU A 629 -4.07 14.62 -9.11
C GLU A 629 -2.72 14.05 -8.70
N SER A 630 -1.88 14.85 -8.03
CA SER A 630 -0.54 14.41 -7.65
C SER A 630 -0.02 14.99 -6.34
N THR A 631 0.86 14.24 -5.68
CA THR A 631 1.62 14.73 -4.52
C THR A 631 2.99 14.04 -4.45
N ALA A 632 3.93 14.66 -3.74
CA ALA A 632 5.28 14.11 -3.61
C ALA A 632 5.94 14.40 -2.27
N ALA A 633 6.84 13.51 -1.88
CA ALA A 633 7.62 13.62 -0.66
C ALA A 633 9.05 13.07 -0.84
N ILE A 634 9.95 13.50 0.04
CA ILE A 634 11.32 13.00 0.16
C ILE A 634 11.43 12.23 1.46
N ASN A 635 11.69 10.93 1.38
CA ASN A 635 11.98 10.09 2.54
C ASN A 635 13.31 10.51 3.19
N GLN A 636 13.52 10.17 4.46
CA GLN A 636 14.77 10.47 5.18
C GLN A 636 16.02 9.84 4.53
N SER A 637 15.84 8.79 3.72
CA SER A 637 16.92 8.20 2.91
C SER A 637 17.38 9.09 1.75
N GLY A 638 16.66 10.17 1.44
CA GLY A 638 16.84 10.98 0.23
C GLY A 638 16.06 10.45 -0.99
N GLN A 639 15.37 9.32 -0.85
CA GLN A 639 14.52 8.76 -1.89
C GLN A 639 13.28 9.64 -2.10
N ARG A 640 12.92 9.85 -3.36
CA ARG A 640 11.77 10.65 -3.77
C ARG A 640 10.62 9.74 -4.13
N VAL A 641 9.43 10.17 -3.79
CA VAL A 641 8.19 9.44 -4.03
C VAL A 641 7.17 10.42 -4.58
N MET A 642 6.63 10.13 -5.75
CA MET A 642 5.51 10.84 -6.34
C MET A 642 4.33 9.89 -6.48
N ILE A 643 3.15 10.35 -6.09
CA ILE A 643 1.89 9.63 -6.22
C ILE A 643 1.04 10.38 -7.24
N LEU A 644 0.45 9.63 -8.16
CA LEU A 644 -0.37 10.10 -9.26
C LEU A 644 -1.71 9.35 -9.23
N LEU A 645 -2.78 10.08 -9.45
CA LEU A 645 -4.13 9.55 -9.65
C LEU A 645 -4.60 10.00 -11.03
N ASN A 646 -5.05 9.07 -11.87
CA ASN A 646 -5.93 9.36 -13.00
C ASN A 646 -7.33 8.88 -12.66
N SER A 647 -8.23 9.82 -12.38
CA SER A 647 -9.65 9.55 -12.08
C SER A 647 -10.50 9.42 -13.36
N GLY A 648 -9.92 9.72 -14.51
CA GLY A 648 -10.57 9.67 -15.82
C GLY A 648 -10.74 8.27 -16.39
N LEU A 649 -11.52 8.19 -17.47
CA LEU A 649 -11.81 6.96 -18.21
C LEU A 649 -10.92 6.75 -19.44
N SER A 650 -9.97 7.66 -19.67
CA SER A 650 -9.05 7.63 -20.82
C SER A 650 -7.60 7.42 -20.39
N TRP A 651 -6.79 6.93 -21.32
CA TRP A 651 -5.33 6.91 -21.18
C TRP A 651 -4.76 8.33 -21.26
N ILE A 652 -3.77 8.59 -20.43
CA ILE A 652 -2.91 9.77 -20.53
C ILE A 652 -1.54 9.30 -21.01
N GLU A 653 -1.23 9.58 -22.27
CA GLU A 653 -0.14 8.91 -23.01
C GLU A 653 1.25 9.49 -22.72
N ASN A 654 1.36 10.80 -22.49
CA ASN A 654 2.66 11.47 -22.33
C ASN A 654 2.70 12.35 -21.07
N VAL A 655 2.77 11.72 -19.91
CA VAL A 655 3.10 12.40 -18.65
C VAL A 655 4.61 12.43 -18.48
N THR A 656 5.19 13.62 -18.33
CA THR A 656 6.61 13.82 -18.03
C THR A 656 6.77 14.28 -16.59
N ILE A 657 7.56 13.57 -15.80
CA ILE A 657 8.06 14.07 -14.51
C ILE A 657 9.41 14.75 -14.72
N VAL A 658 9.50 15.99 -14.27
CA VAL A 658 10.72 16.81 -14.22
C VAL A 658 11.16 16.94 -12.77
N ASP A 659 12.42 16.66 -12.53
CA ASP A 659 13.07 16.83 -11.24
C ASP A 659 14.13 17.93 -11.40
N THR A 660 13.98 19.04 -10.68
CA THR A 660 14.86 20.22 -10.85
C THR A 660 16.32 19.95 -10.47
N GLU A 661 16.61 18.89 -9.71
CA GLU A 661 17.97 18.47 -9.38
C GLU A 661 18.55 17.47 -10.41
N ARG A 662 17.79 17.11 -11.45
CA ARG A 662 18.21 16.25 -12.58
C ARG A 662 18.07 17.00 -13.92
N PRO A 663 18.82 18.08 -14.15
CA PRO A 663 18.65 18.90 -15.35
C PRO A 663 18.90 18.09 -16.64
N GLY A 664 18.00 18.26 -17.62
CA GLY A 664 18.09 17.58 -18.92
C GLY A 664 17.68 16.11 -18.91
N LYS A 665 17.18 15.59 -17.79
CA LYS A 665 16.68 14.22 -17.66
C LYS A 665 15.19 14.22 -17.31
N PHE A 666 14.45 13.29 -17.91
CA PHE A 666 12.99 13.22 -17.83
C PHE A 666 12.52 11.79 -17.56
N LEU A 667 11.47 11.62 -16.75
CA LEU A 667 10.73 10.35 -16.68
C LEU A 667 9.45 10.49 -17.49
N ASN A 668 9.35 9.76 -18.60
CA ASN A 668 8.14 9.72 -19.42
C ASN A 668 7.32 8.48 -19.04
N LEU A 669 6.03 8.67 -18.79
CA LEU A 669 5.12 7.60 -18.38
C LEU A 669 3.72 7.76 -18.97
N GLN A 670 3.04 6.62 -19.06
CA GLN A 670 1.62 6.53 -19.40
C GLN A 670 0.84 6.22 -18.13
N ILE A 671 -0.33 6.85 -17.98
CA ILE A 671 -1.28 6.55 -16.91
C ILE A 671 -2.55 5.98 -17.52
N GLY A 672 -2.92 4.76 -17.12
CA GLY A 672 -4.15 4.12 -17.57
C GLY A 672 -5.40 4.79 -17.00
N PRO A 673 -6.58 4.48 -17.54
CA PRO A 673 -7.85 4.97 -16.98
C PRO A 673 -8.06 4.40 -15.58
N ARG A 674 -8.63 5.21 -14.67
CA ARG A 674 -8.95 4.80 -13.29
C ARG A 674 -7.77 4.10 -12.62
N GLU A 675 -6.61 4.76 -12.62
CA GLU A 675 -5.32 4.18 -12.20
C GLU A 675 -4.59 5.07 -11.20
N PHE A 676 -3.97 4.43 -10.22
CA PHE A 676 -3.04 5.03 -9.27
C PHE A 676 -1.63 4.61 -9.65
N GLN A 677 -0.69 5.54 -9.66
CA GLN A 677 0.72 5.24 -9.82
C GLN A 677 1.54 5.85 -8.70
N THR A 678 2.46 5.07 -8.11
CA THR A 678 3.52 5.61 -7.25
C THR A 678 4.85 5.43 -7.95
N ILE A 679 5.54 6.54 -8.25
CA ILE A 679 6.85 6.57 -8.87
C ILE A 679 7.90 6.90 -7.81
N ILE A 680 9.00 6.14 -7.80
CA ILE A 680 10.05 6.20 -6.78
C ILE A 680 11.40 6.25 -7.46
N TRP A 681 12.28 7.14 -7.03
CA TRP A 681 13.66 7.22 -7.50
C TRP A 681 14.56 7.82 -6.43
N ASP A 682 15.85 7.49 -6.49
CA ASP A 682 16.82 8.02 -5.53
C ASP A 682 17.30 9.42 -5.98
N ALA A 683 17.74 10.25 -5.02
CA ALA A 683 18.37 11.53 -5.34
C ALA A 683 19.59 11.32 -6.25
N PRO A 684 19.89 12.26 -7.16
CA PRO A 684 21.10 12.19 -7.97
C PRO A 684 22.33 12.12 -7.05
N LEU A 685 23.26 11.22 -7.38
CA LEU A 685 24.53 11.11 -6.64
C LEU A 685 25.29 12.43 -6.80
N ASN A 686 25.40 13.21 -5.73
CA ASN A 686 26.20 14.44 -5.75
C ASN A 686 27.68 14.07 -5.96
N PRO A 687 28.34 14.51 -7.05
CA PRO A 687 29.74 14.18 -7.31
C PRO A 687 30.67 14.62 -6.18
N GLU A 688 30.34 15.70 -5.45
CA GLU A 688 31.14 16.21 -4.32
C GLU A 688 31.08 15.31 -3.07
N VAL A 689 30.00 14.54 -2.91
CA VAL A 689 29.82 13.64 -1.75
C VAL A 689 30.58 12.31 -1.93
N MET A 690 30.93 11.94 -3.17
CA MET A 690 31.79 10.78 -3.44
C MET A 690 33.26 11.03 -3.07
N ALA A 691 33.70 12.30 -3.05
CA ALA A 691 35.06 12.67 -2.64
C ALA A 691 35.28 12.57 -1.11
N THR A 692 34.22 12.40 -0.32
CA THR A 692 34.28 12.33 1.16
C THR A 692 33.89 10.98 1.75
N LYS A 693 33.52 9.99 0.92
CA LYS A 693 33.23 8.61 1.36
C LYS A 693 34.32 7.60 0.96
N THR A 694 35.48 8.08 0.53
CA THR A 694 36.71 7.29 0.41
C THR A 694 37.72 7.77 1.44
N ASP A 695 37.45 7.46 2.71
CA ASP A 695 38.44 7.34 3.79
C ASP A 695 37.93 6.36 4.86
#